data_AF-A0A923M6F5-F1
#
_entry.id   AF-A0A923M6F5-F1
#
_cell.length_a   1.000
_cell.length_b   1.000
_cell.length_c   1.000
_cell.angle_alpha   90.00
_cell.angle_beta   90.00
_cell.angle_gamma   90.00
#
_symmetry.space_group_name_H-M   'P 1'
#
loop_
_entity.id
_entity.type
_entity.pdbx_description
1 polymer ?
#
loop_
_entity_poly.entity_id
_entity_poly.type
_entity_poly.pdbx_seq_one_letter_code
_entity_poly.pdbx_strand_id
1 'polypeptide(L)'
;MSRFQVKKVAVLGAGVMGAQIAAHLVNVKVPVVLFDLPAKEGPKNGIVTKAVDNLKKLKPSPLGVAEDAALIGQANYEEHLEQLKDCDLVIEAIAERMDWKLDLYKKIAPFVAPHAIVASNTSGLSITKLSEALPEAIKPRFCGIHFFNPPRYMYLVELIATPTTNPQILDDLETFVTSGLGKGVVRAKDTPNFIANRVGIAGMLGTMREVEKFGLTFDVVDDLTGKKLGRASSGTFRTADVVGLDTMAHVIKTLQDTLNADTDPFYPSFGTPEVLKTLLEKGNLGQKTKAGFYKKVGRDVLRFDLEKGDYVPGGEKADEVYGRMLKKPAGERLKLLRNSTGPQGQFLWSILRNSFHYAAVHLASIAETARDVDQAMRWGFGMKQGPFELWQEAGWLQVADWILQDIEAGKALSKAPLPEWVFKGPVAEAGGVHTAEGSWNPTTKKFEPRRVLPVYKRQIFPELLLGEKGEKYETAGKTLHEDDSIRLWTLDDQVLIASIKTKMHAISPEVCEGLMQAIELAEKDYDGLVVWSGDEPFSAGADLQAMLPAFIAVGVSAIDDAEGFMQQTMLRLRYASVPVVSAVRGLALGGGCELAVYSSKRVVAMESYIGLVEVGVGLVPGAGGLTYIARRAAENAQTSTDKDLLKFVTEGFTAAAMAKVGTSAIESRKLGFLLDSDIIVPNKDELLYVALQTAKAMTDAGYRPPHRRQFPVAGRSGKATIQGQLVNMRDGGFISQHDFRIASLIANVVTGGDVDANTLVTEEYLMALERQAFCELVQTPKTQERILGLLNTGKPLRN
;
A
#
# COMPACT_ATOMS: atom_id res chain seq x y z
N MET A 1 -17.89 -26.25 13.75
CA MET A 1 -17.44 -25.74 12.44
C MET A 1 -15.93 -25.91 12.38
N SER A 2 -15.42 -26.66 11.40
CA SER A 2 -13.96 -26.76 11.18
C SER A 2 -13.49 -25.47 10.51
N ARG A 3 -12.61 -24.72 11.18
CA ARG A 3 -12.00 -23.51 10.63
C ARG A 3 -10.97 -23.91 9.55
N PHE A 4 -11.15 -23.48 8.31
CA PHE A 4 -10.12 -23.63 7.28
C PHE A 4 -8.84 -22.89 7.72
N GLN A 5 -7.71 -23.60 7.74
CA GLN A 5 -6.42 -23.06 8.13
C GLN A 5 -5.43 -23.34 7.01
N VAL A 6 -4.85 -22.29 6.45
CA VAL A 6 -3.81 -22.41 5.43
C VAL A 6 -2.45 -22.49 6.13
N LYS A 7 -1.89 -23.69 6.21
CA LYS A 7 -0.60 -24.00 6.84
C LYS A 7 0.50 -24.16 5.80
N LYS A 8 0.17 -24.58 4.58
CA LYS A 8 1.12 -24.68 3.46
C LYS A 8 0.43 -24.43 2.13
N VAL A 9 1.10 -23.67 1.26
CA VAL A 9 0.60 -23.35 -0.09
C VAL A 9 1.56 -23.89 -1.14
N ALA A 10 1.01 -24.47 -2.21
CA ALA A 10 1.77 -24.70 -3.44
C ALA A 10 1.44 -23.61 -4.46
N VAL A 11 2.46 -23.01 -5.07
CA VAL A 11 2.29 -22.10 -6.20
C VAL A 11 2.88 -22.77 -7.44
N LEU A 12 2.05 -22.97 -8.47
CA LEU A 12 2.42 -23.69 -9.68
C LEU A 12 2.74 -22.70 -10.80
N GLY A 13 4.03 -22.50 -11.08
CA GLY A 13 4.56 -21.56 -12.06
C GLY A 13 5.45 -20.51 -11.41
N ALA A 14 6.74 -20.51 -11.71
CA ALA A 14 7.73 -19.57 -11.18
C ALA A 14 7.94 -18.36 -12.11
N GLY A 15 6.91 -18.01 -12.87
CA GLY A 15 6.84 -16.76 -13.62
C GLY A 15 6.75 -15.53 -12.69
N VAL A 16 6.57 -14.36 -13.31
CA VAL A 16 6.54 -13.07 -12.59
C VAL A 16 5.49 -13.03 -11.47
N MET A 17 4.27 -13.53 -11.73
CA MET A 17 3.20 -13.54 -10.73
C MET A 17 3.42 -14.62 -9.67
N GLY A 18 3.63 -15.88 -10.07
CA GLY A 18 3.74 -16.98 -9.11
C GLY A 18 4.91 -16.84 -8.14
N ALA A 19 6.08 -16.38 -8.60
CA ALA A 19 7.21 -16.10 -7.70
C ALA A 19 6.90 -14.99 -6.69
N GLN A 20 6.17 -13.94 -7.10
CA GLN A 20 5.79 -12.86 -6.20
C GLN A 20 4.63 -13.21 -5.26
N ILE A 21 3.71 -14.09 -5.67
CA ILE A 21 2.69 -14.67 -4.79
C ILE A 21 3.38 -15.50 -3.70
N ALA A 22 4.37 -16.33 -4.08
CA ALA A 22 5.17 -17.09 -3.11
C ALA A 22 5.93 -16.17 -2.15
N ALA A 23 6.53 -15.09 -2.64
CA ALA A 23 7.16 -14.08 -1.79
C ALA A 23 6.18 -13.46 -0.78
N HIS A 24 4.97 -13.12 -1.22
CA HIS A 24 3.95 -12.53 -0.35
C HIS A 24 3.49 -13.50 0.75
N LEU A 25 3.32 -14.79 0.41
CA LEU A 25 3.01 -15.84 1.38
C LEU A 25 4.10 -15.95 2.46
N VAL A 26 5.38 -15.90 2.08
CA VAL A 26 6.49 -15.90 3.04
C VAL A 26 6.45 -14.66 3.95
N ASN A 27 6.16 -13.47 3.42
CA ASN A 27 6.08 -12.25 4.23
C ASN A 27 5.06 -12.37 5.39
N VAL A 28 3.98 -13.13 5.17
CA VAL A 28 2.93 -13.38 6.17
C VAL A 28 3.11 -14.70 6.92
N LYS A 29 4.31 -15.29 6.86
CA LYS A 29 4.71 -16.53 7.53
C LYS A 29 3.89 -17.76 7.13
N VAL A 30 3.41 -17.81 5.89
CA VAL A 30 2.77 -18.99 5.32
C VAL A 30 3.81 -19.80 4.53
N PRO A 31 4.18 -21.02 4.98
CA PRO A 31 5.04 -21.91 4.23
C PRO A 31 4.57 -22.10 2.78
N VAL A 32 5.49 -21.98 1.83
CA VAL A 32 5.18 -22.08 0.40
C VAL A 32 6.18 -22.97 -0.31
N VAL A 33 5.68 -23.74 -1.27
CA VAL A 33 6.48 -24.45 -2.26
C VAL A 33 6.16 -23.91 -3.65
N LEU A 34 7.17 -23.38 -4.33
CA LEU A 34 7.08 -22.85 -5.68
C LEU A 34 7.52 -23.94 -6.66
N PHE A 35 6.64 -24.27 -7.61
CA PHE A 35 6.89 -25.24 -8.66
C PHE A 35 7.16 -24.56 -10.00
N ASP A 36 8.01 -25.18 -10.81
CA ASP A 36 8.03 -24.97 -12.26
C ASP A 36 8.45 -26.25 -13.00
N LEU A 37 8.53 -26.18 -14.31
CA LEU A 37 9.14 -27.20 -15.16
C LEU A 37 10.59 -27.44 -14.73
N PRO A 38 11.08 -28.68 -14.87
CA PRO A 38 12.50 -28.93 -14.71
C PRO A 38 13.29 -28.15 -15.76
N ALA A 39 14.46 -27.65 -15.38
CA ALA A 39 15.40 -27.08 -16.35
C ALA A 39 15.83 -28.16 -17.36
N LYS A 40 15.89 -27.79 -18.65
CA LYS A 40 16.36 -28.69 -19.72
C LYS A 40 17.85 -29.03 -19.59
N GLU A 41 18.62 -28.10 -19.03
CA GLU A 41 20.06 -28.23 -18.80
C GLU A 41 20.38 -27.77 -17.37
N GLY A 42 21.38 -28.39 -16.75
CA GLY A 42 21.80 -28.10 -15.38
C GLY A 42 20.88 -28.73 -14.30
N PRO A 43 20.89 -28.22 -13.06
CA PRO A 43 20.05 -28.75 -11.99
C PRO A 43 18.57 -28.62 -12.33
N LYS A 44 17.77 -29.67 -12.10
CA LYS A 44 16.34 -29.69 -12.47
C LYS A 44 15.53 -28.54 -11.88
N ASN A 45 15.82 -28.07 -10.66
CA ASN A 45 15.14 -26.90 -10.07
C ASN A 45 15.62 -25.55 -10.63
N GLY A 46 16.52 -25.50 -11.62
CA GLY A 46 17.19 -24.28 -12.08
C GLY A 46 16.26 -23.14 -12.52
N ILE A 47 15.08 -23.44 -13.07
CA ILE A 47 14.08 -22.41 -13.43
C ILE A 47 13.55 -21.72 -12.18
N VAL A 48 13.12 -22.51 -11.19
CA VAL A 48 12.61 -22.02 -9.90
C VAL A 48 13.70 -21.28 -9.12
N THR A 49 14.94 -21.80 -9.11
CA THR A 49 16.07 -21.16 -8.43
C THR A 49 16.32 -19.77 -8.99
N LYS A 50 16.33 -19.63 -10.32
CA LYS A 50 16.51 -18.34 -10.99
C LYS A 50 15.38 -17.37 -10.66
N ALA A 51 14.13 -17.84 -10.58
CA ALA A 51 12.99 -17.01 -10.22
C ALA A 51 13.10 -16.48 -8.79
N VAL A 52 13.42 -17.35 -7.82
CA VAL A 52 13.63 -16.98 -6.42
C VAL A 52 14.77 -15.99 -6.25
N ASP A 53 15.89 -16.19 -6.94
CA ASP A 53 17.01 -15.24 -6.90
C ASP A 53 16.69 -13.90 -7.55
N ASN A 54 15.82 -13.89 -8.55
CA ASN A 54 15.38 -12.65 -9.19
C ASN A 54 14.50 -11.79 -8.26
N LEU A 55 13.73 -12.39 -7.35
CA LEU A 55 12.90 -11.66 -6.38
C LEU A 55 13.70 -10.64 -5.56
N LYS A 56 14.95 -10.99 -5.20
CA LYS A 56 15.87 -10.14 -4.42
C LYS A 56 16.23 -8.83 -5.13
N LYS A 57 16.07 -8.78 -6.45
CA LYS A 57 16.48 -7.66 -7.32
C LYS A 57 15.31 -6.80 -7.78
N LEU A 58 14.07 -7.26 -7.61
CA LEU A 58 12.88 -6.56 -8.08
C LEU A 58 12.59 -5.29 -7.25
N LYS A 59 12.06 -4.27 -7.93
CA LYS A 59 11.62 -3.00 -7.32
C LYS A 59 10.24 -2.62 -7.91
N PRO A 60 9.22 -2.33 -7.08
CA PRO A 60 9.22 -2.40 -5.61
C PRO A 60 9.45 -3.85 -5.11
N SER A 61 9.96 -4.00 -3.88
CA SER A 61 10.42 -5.32 -3.38
C SER A 61 9.24 -6.25 -3.11
N PRO A 62 9.19 -7.47 -3.69
CA PRO A 62 8.14 -8.43 -3.37
C PRO A 62 8.33 -9.07 -1.99
N LEU A 63 9.57 -9.14 -1.50
CA LEU A 63 9.94 -9.67 -0.19
C LEU A 63 10.05 -8.52 0.83
N GLY A 64 9.63 -8.76 2.07
CA GLY A 64 9.85 -7.85 3.20
C GLY A 64 11.34 -7.66 3.47
N VAL A 65 12.09 -8.75 3.51
CA VAL A 65 13.56 -8.78 3.53
C VAL A 65 14.10 -9.81 2.54
N ALA A 66 15.25 -9.54 1.91
CA ALA A 66 15.76 -10.37 0.83
C ALA A 66 16.17 -11.78 1.26
N GLU A 67 16.53 -11.95 2.54
CA GLU A 67 16.96 -13.22 3.12
C GLU A 67 15.82 -14.25 3.15
N ASP A 68 14.58 -13.78 3.31
CA ASP A 68 13.38 -14.63 3.37
C ASP A 68 13.09 -15.36 2.04
N ALA A 69 13.76 -14.99 0.95
CA ALA A 69 13.75 -15.79 -0.29
C ALA A 69 14.15 -17.25 -0.05
N ALA A 70 15.00 -17.52 0.94
CA ALA A 70 15.41 -18.87 1.31
C ALA A 70 14.28 -19.73 1.91
N LEU A 71 13.19 -19.11 2.37
CA LEU A 71 12.02 -19.79 2.91
C LEU A 71 11.06 -20.29 1.82
N ILE A 72 11.27 -19.90 0.56
CA ILE A 72 10.51 -20.40 -0.58
C ILE A 72 11.03 -21.80 -0.92
N GLY A 73 10.23 -22.83 -0.63
CA GLY A 73 10.52 -24.20 -1.05
C GLY A 73 10.58 -24.28 -2.58
N GLN A 74 11.62 -24.91 -3.10
CA GLN A 74 11.88 -24.98 -4.54
C GLN A 74 11.55 -26.37 -5.07
N ALA A 75 10.62 -26.47 -6.01
CA ALA A 75 10.11 -27.75 -6.52
C ALA A 75 9.97 -27.77 -8.05
N ASN A 76 9.87 -28.98 -8.59
CA ASN A 76 9.63 -29.21 -10.02
C ASN A 76 8.57 -30.30 -10.26
N TYR A 77 7.92 -30.25 -11.41
CA TYR A 77 6.81 -31.15 -11.76
C TYR A 77 7.23 -32.60 -12.09
N GLU A 78 8.51 -32.96 -12.10
CA GLU A 78 8.95 -34.35 -12.29
C GLU A 78 9.19 -35.07 -10.96
N GLU A 79 9.77 -34.39 -9.98
CA GLU A 79 10.31 -35.05 -8.79
C GLU A 79 9.51 -34.76 -7.52
N HIS A 80 8.72 -33.68 -7.50
CA HIS A 80 8.23 -33.10 -6.26
C HIS A 80 6.70 -33.05 -6.15
N LEU A 81 5.94 -33.64 -7.08
CA LEU A 81 4.46 -33.61 -7.06
C LEU A 81 3.85 -34.17 -5.76
N GLU A 82 4.52 -35.12 -5.11
CA GLU A 82 4.13 -35.68 -3.81
C GLU A 82 3.96 -34.61 -2.71
N GLN A 83 4.70 -33.49 -2.79
CA GLN A 83 4.59 -32.40 -1.81
C GLN A 83 3.23 -31.68 -1.84
N LEU A 84 2.43 -31.85 -2.90
CA LEU A 84 1.08 -31.30 -3.00
C LEU A 84 0.11 -31.93 -2.00
N LYS A 85 0.41 -33.14 -1.49
CA LYS A 85 -0.42 -33.84 -0.49
C LYS A 85 -0.40 -33.14 0.88
N ASP A 86 0.60 -32.30 1.14
CA ASP A 86 0.75 -31.54 2.39
C ASP A 86 0.20 -30.12 2.31
N CYS A 87 -0.36 -29.71 1.17
CA CYS A 87 -0.77 -28.33 0.93
C CYS A 87 -2.28 -28.15 1.18
N ASP A 88 -2.66 -27.07 1.86
CA ASP A 88 -4.07 -26.72 2.10
C ASP A 88 -4.65 -25.86 0.95
N LEU A 89 -3.77 -25.20 0.18
CA LEU A 89 -4.13 -24.38 -0.97
C LEU A 89 -3.10 -24.57 -2.09
N VAL A 90 -3.58 -24.75 -3.32
CA VAL A 90 -2.78 -24.86 -4.54
C VAL A 90 -3.19 -23.72 -5.47
N ILE A 91 -2.25 -22.84 -5.82
CA ILE A 91 -2.48 -21.68 -6.70
C ILE A 91 -1.74 -21.92 -8.02
N GLU A 92 -2.49 -22.09 -9.09
CA GLU A 92 -1.96 -22.19 -10.44
C GLU A 92 -1.68 -20.79 -11.03
N ALA A 93 -0.45 -20.55 -11.47
CA ALA A 93 0.03 -19.28 -12.03
C ALA A 93 1.03 -19.49 -13.20
N ILE A 94 0.79 -20.50 -14.05
CA ILE A 94 1.56 -20.76 -15.27
C ILE A 94 1.09 -19.84 -16.41
N ALA A 95 1.79 -19.91 -17.54
CA ALA A 95 1.47 -19.13 -18.74
C ALA A 95 -0.01 -19.24 -19.16
N GLU A 96 -0.52 -18.15 -19.75
CA GLU A 96 -1.93 -17.94 -20.07
C GLU A 96 -2.38 -18.74 -21.32
N ARG A 97 -2.34 -20.07 -21.22
CA ARG A 97 -2.77 -21.00 -22.25
C ARG A 97 -3.69 -22.07 -21.69
N MET A 98 -4.87 -22.20 -22.29
CA MET A 98 -5.89 -23.14 -21.86
C MET A 98 -5.35 -24.58 -21.84
N ASP A 99 -4.77 -25.05 -22.95
CA ASP A 99 -4.28 -26.42 -23.07
C ASP A 99 -3.21 -26.78 -22.04
N TRP A 100 -2.26 -25.87 -21.80
CA TRP A 100 -1.20 -26.08 -20.79
C TRP A 100 -1.76 -26.15 -19.36
N LYS A 101 -2.76 -25.33 -19.03
CA LYS A 101 -3.41 -25.37 -17.72
C LYS A 101 -4.22 -26.66 -17.54
N LEU A 102 -4.98 -27.09 -18.56
CA LEU A 102 -5.73 -28.35 -18.52
C LEU A 102 -4.80 -29.56 -18.32
N ASP A 103 -3.66 -29.58 -19.02
CA ASP A 103 -2.66 -30.65 -18.86
C ASP A 103 -2.01 -30.63 -17.48
N LEU A 104 -1.71 -29.46 -16.93
CA LEU A 104 -1.23 -29.33 -15.56
C LEU A 104 -2.25 -29.88 -14.56
N TYR A 105 -3.54 -29.54 -14.69
CA TYR A 105 -4.58 -30.03 -13.78
C TYR A 105 -4.69 -31.55 -13.78
N LYS A 106 -4.65 -32.19 -14.96
CA LYS A 106 -4.60 -33.65 -15.05
C LYS A 106 -3.37 -34.23 -14.37
N LYS A 107 -2.21 -33.58 -14.54
CA LYS A 107 -0.93 -34.02 -13.95
C LYS A 107 -0.91 -33.93 -12.43
N ILE A 108 -1.44 -32.86 -11.84
CA ILE A 108 -1.39 -32.66 -10.38
C ILE A 108 -2.52 -33.36 -9.64
N ALA A 109 -3.66 -33.62 -10.27
CA ALA A 109 -4.88 -34.11 -9.60
C ALA A 109 -4.66 -35.34 -8.69
N PRO A 110 -3.85 -36.36 -9.04
CA PRO A 110 -3.59 -37.50 -8.17
C PRO A 110 -2.85 -37.16 -6.86
N PHE A 111 -2.20 -35.99 -6.79
CA PHE A 111 -1.37 -35.56 -5.67
C PHE A 111 -2.02 -34.46 -4.83
N VAL A 112 -3.12 -33.86 -5.30
CA VAL A 112 -3.85 -32.82 -4.56
C VAL A 112 -4.49 -33.45 -3.32
N ALA A 113 -4.26 -32.85 -2.16
CA ALA A 113 -4.83 -33.35 -0.91
C ALA A 113 -6.39 -33.32 -0.94
N PRO A 114 -7.07 -34.29 -0.30
CA PRO A 114 -8.54 -34.34 -0.27
C PRO A 114 -9.23 -33.13 0.40
N HIS A 115 -8.49 -32.34 1.16
CA HIS A 115 -8.98 -31.12 1.82
C HIS A 115 -8.53 -29.81 1.14
N ALA A 116 -7.54 -29.85 0.25
CA ALA A 116 -6.95 -28.65 -0.35
C ALA A 116 -7.92 -27.85 -1.24
N ILE A 117 -7.84 -26.53 -1.19
CA ILE A 117 -8.46 -25.70 -2.24
C ILE A 117 -7.52 -25.67 -3.44
N VAL A 118 -8.04 -25.81 -4.65
CA VAL A 118 -7.28 -25.60 -5.89
C VAL A 118 -7.80 -24.34 -6.55
N ALA A 119 -6.92 -23.42 -6.92
CA ALA A 119 -7.34 -22.16 -7.48
C ALA A 119 -6.43 -21.68 -8.61
N SER A 120 -6.98 -20.95 -9.58
CA SER A 120 -6.24 -20.41 -10.72
C SER A 120 -6.09 -18.89 -10.63
N ASN A 121 -4.87 -18.39 -10.84
CA ASN A 121 -4.54 -16.98 -10.98
C ASN A 121 -4.57 -16.52 -12.46
N THR A 122 -5.33 -17.19 -13.33
CA THR A 122 -5.58 -16.72 -14.70
C THR A 122 -6.16 -15.30 -14.67
N SER A 123 -5.85 -14.48 -15.67
CA SER A 123 -6.28 -13.08 -15.75
C SER A 123 -7.52 -12.88 -16.63
N GLY A 124 -7.99 -13.94 -17.30
CA GLY A 124 -9.20 -13.88 -18.12
C GLY A 124 -9.67 -15.17 -18.79
N LEU A 125 -9.04 -16.33 -18.59
CA LEU A 125 -9.58 -17.60 -19.07
C LEU A 125 -10.76 -18.05 -18.20
N SER A 126 -11.72 -18.74 -18.81
CA SER A 126 -12.88 -19.26 -18.06
C SER A 126 -12.48 -20.30 -17.02
N ILE A 127 -12.80 -20.02 -15.76
CA ILE A 127 -12.59 -20.93 -14.63
C ILE A 127 -13.47 -22.17 -14.78
N THR A 128 -14.70 -22.01 -15.29
CA THR A 128 -15.61 -23.12 -15.56
C THR A 128 -14.97 -24.10 -16.55
N LYS A 129 -14.44 -23.62 -17.68
CA LYS A 129 -13.74 -24.48 -18.66
C LYS A 129 -12.49 -25.15 -18.07
N LEU A 130 -11.70 -24.43 -17.27
CA LEU A 130 -10.53 -25.00 -16.59
C LEU A 130 -10.93 -26.15 -15.65
N SER A 131 -12.08 -26.03 -14.98
CA SER A 131 -12.58 -27.04 -14.04
C SER A 131 -12.94 -28.37 -14.70
N GLU A 132 -13.20 -28.40 -16.01
CA GLU A 132 -13.59 -29.62 -16.73
C GLU A 132 -12.46 -30.66 -16.78
N ALA A 133 -11.19 -30.24 -16.68
CA ALA A 133 -10.05 -31.15 -16.60
C ALA A 133 -9.84 -31.78 -15.21
N LEU A 134 -10.52 -31.27 -14.17
CA LEU A 134 -10.38 -31.76 -12.80
C LEU A 134 -11.35 -32.92 -12.51
N PRO A 135 -10.95 -33.90 -11.68
CA PRO A 135 -11.87 -34.93 -11.19
C PRO A 135 -13.04 -34.33 -10.37
N GLU A 136 -14.18 -35.02 -10.36
CA GLU A 136 -15.39 -34.59 -9.62
C GLU A 136 -15.13 -34.33 -8.13
N ALA A 137 -14.20 -35.04 -7.49
CA ALA A 137 -13.84 -34.84 -6.09
C ALA A 137 -13.09 -33.52 -5.80
N ILE A 138 -12.55 -32.86 -6.84
CA ILE A 138 -11.83 -31.58 -6.73
C ILE A 138 -12.70 -30.41 -7.16
N LYS A 139 -13.60 -30.58 -8.14
CA LYS A 139 -14.44 -29.50 -8.71
C LYS A 139 -15.14 -28.63 -7.64
N PRO A 140 -15.73 -29.18 -6.56
CA PRO A 140 -16.36 -28.37 -5.51
C PRO A 140 -15.39 -27.47 -4.71
N ARG A 141 -14.09 -27.74 -4.78
CA ARG A 141 -13.01 -26.99 -4.11
C ARG A 141 -12.12 -26.25 -5.13
N PHE A 142 -12.61 -26.05 -6.35
CA PHE A 142 -11.92 -25.31 -7.40
C PHE A 142 -12.53 -23.93 -7.63
N CYS A 143 -11.71 -22.90 -7.76
CA CYS A 143 -12.15 -21.53 -8.08
C CYS A 143 -11.06 -20.70 -8.79
N GLY A 144 -11.39 -19.49 -9.23
CA GLY A 144 -10.40 -18.47 -9.57
C GLY A 144 -9.93 -17.72 -8.32
N ILE A 145 -8.65 -17.37 -8.26
CA ILE A 145 -8.02 -16.46 -7.31
C ILE A 145 -7.09 -15.50 -8.05
N HIS A 146 -7.63 -14.40 -8.55
CA HIS A 146 -6.90 -13.50 -9.42
C HIS A 146 -6.27 -12.35 -8.62
N PHE A 147 -4.95 -12.43 -8.44
CA PHE A 147 -4.10 -11.39 -7.86
C PHE A 147 -3.68 -10.37 -8.92
N PHE A 148 -3.43 -9.14 -8.47
CA PHE A 148 -2.96 -8.04 -9.31
C PHE A 148 -1.47 -7.77 -9.08
N ASN A 149 -0.74 -7.46 -10.15
CA ASN A 149 0.70 -7.21 -10.08
C ASN A 149 1.00 -5.78 -9.59
N PRO A 150 1.86 -5.57 -8.59
CA PRO A 150 2.57 -6.58 -7.79
C PRO A 150 1.73 -7.13 -6.61
N PRO A 151 1.70 -8.46 -6.38
CA PRO A 151 0.81 -9.10 -5.39
C PRO A 151 0.95 -8.61 -3.96
N ARG A 152 2.13 -8.14 -3.54
CA ARG A 152 2.33 -7.58 -2.20
C ARG A 152 1.57 -6.25 -2.03
N TYR A 153 1.64 -5.37 -3.02
CA TYR A 153 1.17 -3.98 -2.92
C TYR A 153 -0.26 -3.75 -3.43
N MET A 154 -0.69 -4.49 -4.45
CA MET A 154 -2.05 -4.37 -4.96
C MET A 154 -3.04 -4.97 -3.97
N TYR A 155 -4.07 -4.22 -3.61
CA TYR A 155 -5.01 -4.62 -2.56
C TYR A 155 -6.05 -5.65 -3.06
N LEU A 156 -6.43 -5.58 -4.33
CA LEU A 156 -7.49 -6.42 -4.91
C LEU A 156 -7.07 -7.89 -5.09
N VAL A 157 -8.00 -8.78 -4.76
CA VAL A 157 -8.09 -10.15 -5.29
C VAL A 157 -9.52 -10.39 -5.78
N GLU A 158 -9.67 -10.93 -6.99
CA GLU A 158 -10.97 -11.40 -7.48
C GLU A 158 -11.10 -12.90 -7.21
N LEU A 159 -12.20 -13.31 -6.57
CA LEU A 159 -12.58 -14.71 -6.44
C LEU A 159 -13.68 -15.05 -7.44
N ILE A 160 -13.52 -16.17 -8.16
CA ILE A 160 -14.41 -16.55 -9.25
C ILE A 160 -14.90 -17.98 -9.02
N ALA A 161 -16.20 -18.14 -8.77
CA ALA A 161 -16.80 -19.47 -8.64
C ALA A 161 -17.06 -20.10 -10.01
N THR A 162 -16.99 -21.42 -10.08
CA THR A 162 -17.66 -22.21 -11.10
C THR A 162 -19.06 -22.58 -10.61
N PRO A 163 -19.93 -23.12 -11.48
CA PRO A 163 -21.22 -23.65 -11.05
C PRO A 163 -21.14 -24.78 -10.02
N THR A 164 -19.99 -25.44 -9.89
CA THR A 164 -19.78 -26.56 -8.96
C THR A 164 -19.04 -26.16 -7.69
N THR A 165 -18.40 -24.98 -7.64
CA THR A 165 -17.69 -24.49 -6.45
C THR A 165 -18.63 -24.42 -5.26
N ASN A 166 -18.27 -25.06 -4.16
CA ASN A 166 -19.00 -24.95 -2.91
C ASN A 166 -18.87 -23.52 -2.35
N PRO A 167 -19.96 -22.81 -2.06
CA PRO A 167 -19.91 -21.44 -1.52
C PRO A 167 -19.04 -21.31 -0.25
N GLN A 168 -19.02 -22.32 0.62
CA GLN A 168 -18.21 -22.28 1.84
C GLN A 168 -16.70 -22.16 1.54
N ILE A 169 -16.23 -22.76 0.44
CA ILE A 169 -14.82 -22.67 0.02
C ILE A 169 -14.44 -21.23 -0.35
N LEU A 170 -15.36 -20.49 -0.96
CA LEU A 170 -15.15 -19.06 -1.24
C LEU A 170 -15.11 -18.23 0.05
N ASP A 171 -16.00 -18.48 1.00
CA ASP A 171 -16.02 -17.78 2.29
C ASP A 171 -14.72 -18.05 3.09
N ASP A 172 -14.25 -19.29 3.08
CA ASP A 172 -13.02 -19.73 3.75
C ASP A 172 -11.78 -19.09 3.09
N LEU A 173 -11.72 -19.07 1.76
CA LEU A 173 -10.64 -18.45 1.01
C LEU A 173 -10.65 -16.93 1.15
N GLU A 174 -11.82 -16.29 1.08
CA GLU A 174 -12.00 -14.85 1.29
C GLU A 174 -11.55 -14.44 2.69
N THR A 175 -11.84 -15.24 3.72
CA THR A 175 -11.36 -15.04 5.09
C THR A 175 -9.83 -15.06 5.16
N PHE A 176 -9.18 -16.07 4.56
CA PHE A 176 -7.72 -16.17 4.53
C PHE A 176 -7.08 -15.03 3.73
N VAL A 177 -7.61 -14.73 2.55
CA VAL A 177 -7.09 -13.67 1.67
C VAL A 177 -7.24 -12.29 2.35
N THR A 178 -8.34 -12.05 3.06
CA THR A 178 -8.59 -10.78 3.74
C THR A 178 -7.63 -10.53 4.91
N SER A 179 -7.65 -11.37 5.95
CA SER A 179 -6.79 -11.14 7.13
C SER A 179 -5.37 -11.67 6.96
N GLY A 180 -5.21 -12.83 6.31
CA GLY A 180 -3.93 -13.52 6.17
C GLY A 180 -3.03 -12.88 5.14
N LEU A 181 -3.58 -12.47 3.98
CA LEU A 181 -2.81 -11.82 2.91
C LEU A 181 -2.97 -10.30 2.87
N GLY A 182 -3.87 -9.72 3.66
CA GLY A 182 -4.08 -8.28 3.70
C GLY A 182 -4.73 -7.71 2.45
N LYS A 183 -5.69 -8.44 1.85
CA LYS A 183 -6.33 -8.08 0.58
C LYS A 183 -7.79 -7.68 0.73
N GLY A 184 -8.27 -6.85 -0.19
CA GLY A 184 -9.68 -6.63 -0.44
C GLY A 184 -10.17 -7.63 -1.48
N VAL A 185 -11.31 -8.27 -1.22
CA VAL A 185 -11.86 -9.31 -2.09
C VAL A 185 -13.15 -8.81 -2.74
N VAL A 186 -13.28 -9.06 -4.04
CA VAL A 186 -14.55 -8.98 -4.77
C VAL A 186 -14.87 -10.37 -5.35
N ARG A 187 -16.16 -10.70 -5.48
CA ARG A 187 -16.57 -11.91 -6.21
C ARG A 187 -16.98 -11.55 -7.61
N ALA A 188 -16.25 -12.08 -8.58
CA ALA A 188 -16.50 -11.85 -9.99
C ALA A 188 -17.23 -13.03 -10.63
N LYS A 189 -18.03 -12.74 -11.66
CA LYS A 189 -18.61 -13.77 -12.51
C LYS A 189 -17.54 -14.32 -13.45
N ASP A 190 -17.69 -15.59 -13.84
CA ASP A 190 -16.80 -16.26 -14.80
C ASP A 190 -17.08 -15.78 -16.24
N THR A 191 -16.69 -14.54 -16.52
CA THR A 191 -16.73 -13.92 -17.85
C THR A 191 -15.33 -13.51 -18.27
N PRO A 192 -15.05 -13.36 -19.59
CA PRO A 192 -13.74 -12.94 -20.06
C PRO A 192 -13.23 -11.70 -19.31
N ASN A 193 -12.02 -11.81 -18.75
CA ASN A 193 -11.35 -10.77 -17.96
C ASN A 193 -12.07 -10.29 -16.67
N PHE A 194 -13.02 -11.07 -16.15
CA PHE A 194 -13.68 -10.86 -14.85
C PHE A 194 -14.27 -9.44 -14.68
N ILE A 195 -13.95 -8.72 -13.61
CA ILE A 195 -14.46 -7.35 -13.37
C ILE A 195 -13.38 -6.33 -13.71
N ALA A 196 -12.26 -6.34 -12.99
CA ALA A 196 -11.30 -5.25 -13.01
C ALA A 196 -10.64 -5.13 -14.39
N ASN A 197 -10.14 -6.24 -14.95
CA ASN A 197 -9.51 -6.22 -16.28
C ASN A 197 -10.56 -5.90 -17.36
N ARG A 198 -11.78 -6.40 -17.20
CA ARG A 198 -12.88 -6.16 -18.13
C ARG A 198 -13.23 -4.68 -18.26
N VAL A 199 -13.38 -3.98 -17.13
CA VAL A 199 -13.68 -2.54 -17.09
C VAL A 199 -12.44 -1.68 -17.34
N GLY A 200 -11.33 -2.00 -16.68
CA GLY A 200 -10.10 -1.20 -16.72
C GLY A 200 -9.41 -1.22 -18.08
N ILE A 201 -9.24 -2.39 -18.72
CA ILE A 201 -8.59 -2.48 -20.04
C ILE A 201 -9.50 -1.91 -21.13
N ALA A 202 -10.81 -2.16 -21.07
CA ALA A 202 -11.75 -1.49 -21.97
C ALA A 202 -11.69 0.04 -21.84
N GLY A 203 -11.58 0.56 -20.60
CA GLY A 203 -11.38 1.98 -20.33
C GLY A 203 -10.06 2.53 -20.87
N MET A 204 -8.96 1.77 -20.77
CA MET A 204 -7.67 2.16 -21.34
C MET A 204 -7.69 2.19 -22.86
N LEU A 205 -8.29 1.18 -23.51
CA LEU A 205 -8.48 1.14 -24.97
C LEU A 205 -9.37 2.29 -25.43
N GLY A 206 -10.49 2.52 -24.74
CA GLY A 206 -11.36 3.67 -25.00
C GLY A 206 -10.61 4.99 -24.86
N THR A 207 -9.74 5.12 -23.85
CA THR A 207 -8.88 6.29 -23.69
C THR A 207 -7.95 6.46 -24.90
N MET A 208 -7.25 5.41 -25.34
CA MET A 208 -6.35 5.48 -26.49
C MET A 208 -7.06 5.92 -27.77
N ARG A 209 -8.30 5.46 -28.01
CA ARG A 209 -9.11 5.91 -29.16
C ARG A 209 -9.49 7.39 -29.07
N GLU A 210 -9.89 7.87 -27.90
CA GLU A 210 -10.24 9.29 -27.72
C GLU A 210 -8.98 10.17 -27.79
N VAL A 211 -7.81 9.69 -27.37
CA VAL A 211 -6.53 10.41 -27.55
C VAL A 211 -6.25 10.66 -29.03
N GLU A 212 -6.38 9.63 -29.86
CA GLU A 212 -6.21 9.74 -31.33
C GLU A 212 -7.20 10.74 -31.92
N LYS A 213 -8.47 10.65 -31.55
CA LYS A 213 -9.54 11.53 -32.03
C LYS A 213 -9.32 13.00 -31.70
N PHE A 214 -8.77 13.31 -30.52
CA PHE A 214 -8.56 14.68 -30.06
C PHE A 214 -7.12 15.19 -30.26
N GLY A 215 -6.22 14.37 -30.82
CA GLY A 215 -4.84 14.76 -31.14
C GLY A 215 -4.01 15.16 -29.92
N LEU A 216 -4.22 14.50 -28.77
CA LEU A 216 -3.50 14.83 -27.53
C LEU A 216 -2.19 14.05 -27.41
N THR A 217 -1.19 14.68 -26.79
CA THR A 217 0.10 14.06 -26.47
C THR A 217 -0.01 13.20 -25.21
N PHE A 218 0.79 12.13 -25.13
CA PHE A 218 0.67 11.14 -24.04
C PHE A 218 0.98 11.71 -22.65
N ASP A 219 1.88 12.68 -22.56
CA ASP A 219 2.24 13.39 -21.33
C ASP A 219 1.16 14.37 -20.87
N VAL A 220 0.48 15.07 -21.79
CA VAL A 220 -0.74 15.84 -21.45
C VAL A 220 -1.83 14.93 -20.93
N VAL A 221 -2.04 13.78 -21.58
CA VAL A 221 -3.05 12.81 -21.14
C VAL A 221 -2.71 12.27 -19.75
N ASP A 222 -1.46 11.87 -19.48
CA ASP A 222 -1.08 11.37 -18.17
C ASP A 222 -1.18 12.44 -17.07
N ASP A 223 -0.90 13.70 -17.40
CA ASP A 223 -1.08 14.83 -16.48
C ASP A 223 -2.56 15.08 -16.15
N LEU A 224 -3.47 14.86 -17.11
CA LEU A 224 -4.93 14.93 -16.93
C LEU A 224 -5.48 13.72 -16.18
N THR A 225 -5.13 12.51 -16.61
CA THR A 225 -5.74 11.26 -16.14
C THR A 225 -5.10 10.70 -14.88
N GLY A 226 -3.96 11.24 -14.43
CA GLY A 226 -3.30 10.86 -13.19
C GLY A 226 -3.97 11.46 -11.94
N LYS A 227 -3.16 12.07 -11.06
CA LYS A 227 -3.64 12.62 -9.77
C LYS A 227 -4.78 13.63 -9.92
N LYS A 228 -4.82 14.42 -11.01
CA LYS A 228 -5.85 15.44 -11.23
C LYS A 228 -7.26 14.82 -11.38
N LEU A 229 -7.36 13.62 -11.94
CA LEU A 229 -8.61 12.86 -12.07
C LEU A 229 -8.79 11.85 -10.93
N GLY A 230 -7.93 11.86 -9.91
CA GLY A 230 -8.00 10.92 -8.80
C GLY A 230 -7.56 9.50 -9.16
N ARG A 231 -6.61 9.33 -10.08
CA ARG A 231 -5.97 8.03 -10.37
C ARG A 231 -4.50 8.03 -9.95
N ALA A 232 -3.82 6.89 -10.13
CA ALA A 232 -2.38 6.75 -9.91
C ALA A 232 -1.58 7.88 -10.59
N SER A 233 -0.50 8.34 -9.95
CA SER A 233 0.30 9.48 -10.44
C SER A 233 1.01 9.23 -11.77
N SER A 234 1.09 7.98 -12.21
CA SER A 234 1.54 7.59 -13.53
C SER A 234 0.55 7.95 -14.64
N GLY A 235 -0.72 8.22 -14.36
CA GLY A 235 -1.70 8.46 -15.43
C GLY A 235 -2.02 7.19 -16.22
N THR A 236 -2.27 7.30 -17.52
CA THR A 236 -2.69 6.18 -18.38
C THR A 236 -1.49 5.45 -19.00
N PHE A 237 -0.65 6.17 -19.75
CA PHE A 237 0.40 5.61 -20.58
C PHE A 237 1.63 5.20 -19.78
N ARG A 238 2.04 5.99 -18.77
CA ARG A 238 3.12 5.55 -17.88
C ARG A 238 2.69 4.33 -17.05
N THR A 239 1.40 4.19 -16.72
CA THR A 239 0.89 2.96 -16.08
C THR A 239 1.00 1.78 -17.04
N ALA A 240 0.66 1.96 -18.32
CA ALA A 240 0.88 0.91 -19.33
C ALA A 240 2.36 0.51 -19.44
N ASP A 241 3.29 1.47 -19.38
CA ASP A 241 4.73 1.18 -19.36
C ASP A 241 5.18 0.42 -18.10
N VAL A 242 4.56 0.70 -16.95
CA VAL A 242 4.85 0.00 -15.67
C VAL A 242 4.34 -1.44 -15.72
N VAL A 243 3.12 -1.65 -16.24
CA VAL A 243 2.52 -2.99 -16.41
C VAL A 243 3.29 -3.81 -17.45
N GLY A 244 3.70 -3.18 -18.54
CA GLY A 244 4.33 -3.81 -19.69
C GLY A 244 3.38 -3.91 -20.88
N LEU A 245 3.82 -3.39 -22.03
CA LEU A 245 2.97 -3.25 -23.21
C LEU A 245 2.59 -4.59 -23.86
N ASP A 246 3.44 -5.59 -23.74
CA ASP A 246 3.15 -6.97 -24.16
C ASP A 246 2.10 -7.63 -23.28
N THR A 247 2.13 -7.38 -21.97
CA THR A 247 1.11 -7.89 -21.03
C THR A 247 -0.24 -7.26 -21.35
N MET A 248 -0.27 -5.95 -21.61
CA MET A 248 -1.47 -5.27 -22.09
C MET A 248 -1.98 -5.88 -23.41
N ALA A 249 -1.08 -6.11 -24.38
CA ALA A 249 -1.43 -6.74 -25.65
C ALA A 249 -2.02 -8.15 -25.50
N HIS A 250 -1.51 -8.94 -24.55
CA HIS A 250 -2.08 -10.25 -24.23
C HIS A 250 -3.52 -10.15 -23.71
N VAL A 251 -3.80 -9.23 -22.79
CA VAL A 251 -5.16 -9.05 -22.25
C VAL A 251 -6.13 -8.51 -23.32
N ILE A 252 -5.65 -7.61 -24.18
CA ILE A 252 -6.41 -7.13 -25.35
C ILE A 252 -6.74 -8.31 -26.28
N LYS A 253 -5.75 -9.16 -26.56
CA LYS A 253 -5.94 -10.33 -27.41
C LYS A 253 -6.97 -11.30 -26.82
N THR A 254 -6.98 -11.52 -25.51
CA THR A 254 -8.04 -12.32 -24.85
C THR A 254 -9.42 -11.74 -25.13
N LEU A 255 -9.61 -10.40 -25.04
CA LEU A 255 -10.89 -9.78 -25.40
C LEU A 255 -11.25 -10.02 -26.87
N GLN A 256 -10.29 -9.89 -27.79
CA GLN A 256 -10.49 -10.10 -29.22
C GLN A 256 -10.83 -11.56 -29.55
N ASP A 257 -10.21 -12.53 -28.89
CA ASP A 257 -10.38 -13.96 -29.17
C ASP A 257 -11.64 -14.55 -28.51
N THR A 258 -12.13 -13.94 -27.42
CA THR A 258 -13.24 -14.51 -26.61
C THR A 258 -14.56 -13.76 -26.73
N LEU A 259 -14.55 -12.55 -27.29
CA LEU A 259 -15.74 -11.72 -27.49
C LEU A 259 -15.93 -11.41 -28.97
N ASN A 260 -17.10 -10.89 -29.31
CA ASN A 260 -17.43 -10.41 -30.64
C ASN A 260 -18.52 -9.33 -30.52
N ALA A 261 -18.93 -8.76 -31.66
CA ALA A 261 -19.94 -7.70 -31.67
C ALA A 261 -21.32 -8.15 -31.15
N ASP A 262 -21.62 -9.46 -31.16
CA ASP A 262 -22.88 -10.02 -30.67
C ASP A 262 -22.85 -10.23 -29.15
N THR A 263 -21.68 -10.53 -28.58
CA THR A 263 -21.50 -10.77 -27.14
C THR A 263 -21.05 -9.52 -26.38
N ASP A 264 -20.46 -8.54 -27.06
CA ASP A 264 -20.09 -7.24 -26.50
C ASP A 264 -20.29 -6.11 -27.51
N PRO A 265 -21.23 -5.17 -27.25
CA PRO A 265 -21.49 -4.06 -28.16
C PRO A 265 -20.36 -3.02 -28.21
N PHE A 266 -19.33 -3.13 -27.36
CA PHE A 266 -18.11 -2.32 -27.40
C PHE A 266 -16.98 -3.01 -28.16
N TYR A 267 -17.16 -4.23 -28.67
CA TYR A 267 -16.13 -4.98 -29.38
C TYR A 267 -15.40 -4.19 -30.48
N PRO A 268 -16.05 -3.33 -31.29
CA PRO A 268 -15.34 -2.50 -32.28
C PRO A 268 -14.31 -1.52 -31.70
N SER A 269 -14.29 -1.32 -30.38
CA SER A 269 -13.30 -0.51 -29.66
C SER A 269 -12.10 -1.30 -29.15
N PHE A 270 -12.10 -2.64 -29.29
CA PHE A 270 -11.02 -3.49 -28.79
C PHE A 270 -9.87 -3.71 -29.79
N GLY A 271 -9.88 -3.02 -30.92
CA GLY A 271 -8.75 -3.06 -31.86
C GLY A 271 -7.46 -2.57 -31.21
N THR A 272 -6.34 -3.23 -31.52
CA THR A 272 -5.01 -2.85 -31.03
C THR A 272 -4.62 -1.49 -31.64
N PRO A 273 -4.38 -0.43 -30.84
CA PRO A 273 -4.02 0.88 -31.37
C PRO A 273 -2.68 0.85 -32.12
N GLU A 274 -2.55 1.64 -33.20
CA GLU A 274 -1.36 1.62 -34.06
C GLU A 274 -0.07 1.98 -33.30
N VAL A 275 -0.17 2.91 -32.33
CA VAL A 275 0.97 3.24 -31.46
C VAL A 275 1.45 2.05 -30.64
N LEU A 276 0.51 1.25 -30.10
CA LEU A 276 0.85 0.08 -29.31
C LEU A 276 1.51 -0.98 -30.19
N LYS A 277 0.95 -1.23 -31.38
CA LYS A 277 1.52 -2.13 -32.38
C LYS A 277 2.95 -1.72 -32.75
N THR A 278 3.17 -0.45 -33.07
CA THR A 278 4.49 0.10 -33.42
C THR A 278 5.52 -0.07 -32.29
N LEU A 279 5.11 0.19 -31.04
CA LEU A 279 6.00 0.03 -29.88
C LEU A 279 6.37 -1.45 -29.65
N LEU A 280 5.43 -2.37 -29.82
CA LEU A 280 5.67 -3.81 -29.72
C LEU A 280 6.65 -4.30 -30.80
N GLU A 281 6.46 -3.88 -32.05
CA GLU A 281 7.35 -4.24 -33.17
C GLU A 281 8.78 -3.72 -32.95
N LYS A 282 8.94 -2.57 -32.28
CA LYS A 282 10.24 -2.01 -31.89
C LYS A 282 10.86 -2.66 -30.64
N GLY A 283 10.17 -3.58 -29.97
CA GLY A 283 10.61 -4.16 -28.70
C GLY A 283 10.62 -3.16 -27.54
N ASN A 284 9.88 -2.05 -27.66
CA ASN A 284 9.72 -1.05 -26.61
C ASN A 284 8.56 -1.44 -25.70
N LEU A 285 8.82 -2.34 -24.76
CA LEU A 285 7.81 -3.00 -23.90
C LEU A 285 7.52 -2.27 -22.59
N GLY A 286 7.95 -1.01 -22.43
CA GLY A 286 7.76 -0.22 -21.22
C GLY A 286 8.98 -0.20 -20.30
N GLN A 287 8.75 -0.08 -18.99
CA GLN A 287 9.79 0.12 -17.98
C GLN A 287 10.81 -1.04 -17.96
N LYS A 288 10.38 -2.27 -18.23
CA LYS A 288 11.25 -3.46 -18.24
C LYS A 288 12.30 -3.45 -19.35
N THR A 289 12.02 -2.78 -20.47
CA THR A 289 12.96 -2.56 -21.59
C THR A 289 13.52 -1.14 -21.59
N LYS A 290 13.23 -0.35 -20.54
CA LYS A 290 13.61 1.07 -20.39
C LYS A 290 13.06 2.01 -21.48
N ALA A 291 12.09 1.53 -22.26
CA ALA A 291 11.53 2.21 -23.42
C ALA A 291 10.12 1.68 -23.71
N GLY A 292 9.15 2.58 -23.83
CA GLY A 292 7.73 2.31 -24.13
C GLY A 292 7.06 3.59 -24.66
N PHE A 293 5.94 4.01 -24.08
CA PHE A 293 5.41 5.36 -24.31
C PHE A 293 6.40 6.44 -23.85
N TYR A 294 7.22 6.12 -22.84
CA TYR A 294 8.30 6.97 -22.36
C TYR A 294 9.66 6.29 -22.41
N LYS A 295 10.70 7.11 -22.49
CA LYS A 295 12.10 6.69 -22.38
C LYS A 295 12.86 7.70 -21.54
N LYS A 296 13.67 7.23 -20.58
CA LYS A 296 14.56 8.08 -19.79
C LYS A 296 15.94 8.13 -20.43
N VAL A 297 16.46 9.34 -20.67
CA VAL A 297 17.81 9.57 -21.18
C VAL A 297 18.48 10.57 -20.23
N GLY A 298 19.41 10.09 -19.40
CA GLY A 298 19.97 10.90 -18.31
C GLY A 298 18.89 11.33 -17.32
N ARG A 299 18.70 12.64 -17.17
CA ARG A 299 17.62 13.23 -16.33
C ARG A 299 16.35 13.55 -17.12
N ASP A 300 16.42 13.49 -18.44
CA ASP A 300 15.31 13.86 -19.32
C ASP A 300 14.35 12.69 -19.53
N VAL A 301 13.07 13.03 -19.63
CA VAL A 301 12.00 12.09 -19.99
C VAL A 301 11.56 12.44 -21.41
N LEU A 302 11.77 11.51 -22.32
CA LEU A 302 11.28 11.59 -23.68
C LEU A 302 9.94 10.85 -23.79
N ARG A 303 9.05 11.33 -24.65
CA ARG A 303 7.80 10.65 -25.02
C ARG A 303 7.91 10.11 -26.44
N PHE A 304 7.27 8.98 -26.70
CA PHE A 304 7.15 8.46 -28.06
C PHE A 304 6.19 9.33 -28.88
N ASP A 305 6.53 9.56 -30.14
CA ASP A 305 5.71 10.28 -31.11
C ASP A 305 5.45 9.38 -32.32
N LEU A 306 4.18 9.09 -32.58
CA LEU A 306 3.80 8.10 -33.60
C LEU A 306 4.13 8.60 -35.01
N GLU A 307 3.85 9.87 -35.30
CA GLU A 307 4.07 10.45 -36.63
C GLU A 307 5.56 10.46 -37.02
N LYS A 308 6.43 10.80 -36.05
CA LYS A 308 7.89 10.76 -36.25
C LYS A 308 8.47 9.35 -36.16
N GLY A 309 7.76 8.43 -35.51
CA GLY A 309 8.26 7.10 -35.20
C GLY A 309 9.48 7.11 -34.26
N ASP A 310 9.69 8.17 -33.47
CA ASP A 310 10.82 8.28 -32.55
C ASP A 310 10.44 9.04 -31.27
N TYR A 311 11.38 9.11 -30.33
CA TYR A 311 11.20 9.79 -29.05
C TYR A 311 11.52 11.29 -29.17
N VAL A 312 10.59 12.12 -28.69
CA VAL A 312 10.73 13.59 -28.61
C VAL A 312 10.77 14.05 -27.15
N PRO A 313 11.24 15.27 -26.85
CA PRO A 313 11.14 15.82 -25.51
C PRO A 313 9.70 15.73 -24.97
N GLY A 314 9.54 15.16 -23.78
CA GLY A 314 8.25 15.08 -23.09
C GLY A 314 8.18 16.04 -21.90
N GLY A 315 7.08 15.94 -21.15
CA GLY A 315 6.81 16.75 -19.97
C GLY A 315 5.84 17.91 -20.21
N GLU A 316 5.15 17.91 -21.33
CA GLU A 316 4.06 18.83 -21.61
C GLU A 316 2.97 18.74 -20.52
N LYS A 317 2.37 19.87 -20.18
CA LYS A 317 1.35 19.99 -19.14
C LYS A 317 0.01 20.33 -19.75
N ALA A 318 -1.03 19.76 -19.17
CA ALA A 318 -2.40 20.09 -19.53
C ALA A 318 -2.69 21.56 -19.19
N ASP A 319 -3.62 22.17 -19.94
CA ASP A 319 -4.04 23.54 -19.69
C ASP A 319 -4.65 23.64 -18.27
N GLU A 320 -4.23 24.67 -17.55
CA GLU A 320 -4.59 24.89 -16.16
C GLU A 320 -6.12 25.06 -15.97
N VAL A 321 -6.84 25.53 -16.99
CA VAL A 321 -8.30 25.63 -17.00
C VAL A 321 -8.94 24.26 -16.69
N TYR A 322 -8.47 23.19 -17.32
CA TYR A 322 -9.00 21.84 -17.06
C TYR A 322 -8.54 21.32 -15.70
N GLY A 323 -7.32 21.67 -15.27
CA GLY A 323 -6.87 21.42 -13.91
C GLY A 323 -7.77 22.06 -12.85
N ARG A 324 -8.29 23.27 -13.10
CA ARG A 324 -9.28 23.95 -12.25
C ARG A 324 -10.65 23.28 -12.32
N MET A 325 -11.12 22.89 -13.51
CA MET A 325 -12.38 22.17 -13.67
C MET A 325 -12.39 20.84 -12.90
N LEU A 326 -11.29 20.09 -12.93
CA LEU A 326 -11.19 18.78 -12.26
C LEU A 326 -11.28 18.84 -10.73
N LYS A 327 -11.00 20.01 -10.13
CA LYS A 327 -11.11 20.27 -8.68
C LYS A 327 -12.52 20.64 -8.23
N LYS A 328 -13.46 20.89 -9.15
CA LYS A 328 -14.85 21.25 -8.83
C LYS A 328 -15.63 20.02 -8.29
N PRO A 329 -16.71 20.24 -7.53
CA PRO A 329 -17.64 19.16 -7.15
C PRO A 329 -18.12 18.37 -8.38
N ALA A 330 -18.40 17.07 -8.22
CA ALA A 330 -18.59 16.16 -9.35
C ALA A 330 -19.63 16.65 -10.38
N GLY A 331 -20.79 17.15 -9.93
CA GLY A 331 -21.85 17.64 -10.83
C GLY A 331 -21.42 18.86 -11.66
N GLU A 332 -20.82 19.86 -11.02
CA GLU A 332 -20.27 21.03 -11.71
C GLU A 332 -19.13 20.63 -12.66
N ARG A 333 -18.22 19.79 -12.18
CA ARG A 333 -17.07 19.28 -12.95
C ARG A 333 -17.52 18.60 -14.24
N LEU A 334 -18.43 17.63 -14.16
CA LEU A 334 -18.87 16.88 -15.35
C LEU A 334 -19.63 17.77 -16.33
N LYS A 335 -20.45 18.71 -15.83
CA LYS A 335 -21.12 19.71 -16.66
C LYS A 335 -20.14 20.59 -17.43
N LEU A 336 -19.10 21.10 -16.75
CA LEU A 336 -18.05 21.92 -17.36
C LEU A 336 -17.27 21.16 -18.43
N LEU A 337 -16.90 19.91 -18.17
CA LEU A 337 -16.19 19.06 -19.12
C LEU A 337 -17.05 18.76 -20.36
N ARG A 338 -18.31 18.36 -20.16
CA ARG A 338 -19.24 18.08 -21.26
C ARG A 338 -19.45 19.27 -22.18
N ASN A 339 -19.58 20.47 -21.60
CA ASN A 339 -19.83 21.71 -22.35
C ASN A 339 -18.54 22.33 -22.89
N SER A 340 -17.39 21.70 -22.69
CA SER A 340 -16.12 22.20 -23.18
C SER A 340 -16.04 22.13 -24.71
N THR A 341 -15.51 23.18 -25.31
CA THR A 341 -15.21 23.25 -26.75
C THR A 341 -13.77 22.86 -27.09
N GLY A 342 -12.88 22.81 -26.09
CA GLY A 342 -11.48 22.48 -26.30
C GLY A 342 -11.20 20.97 -26.22
N PRO A 343 -10.14 20.49 -26.91
CA PRO A 343 -9.88 19.06 -27.08
C PRO A 343 -9.64 18.33 -25.75
N GLN A 344 -8.96 18.94 -24.79
CA GLN A 344 -8.70 18.31 -23.48
C GLN A 344 -9.98 18.12 -22.64
N GLY A 345 -10.91 19.07 -22.67
CA GLY A 345 -12.19 18.95 -21.96
C GLY A 345 -13.12 17.93 -22.60
N GLN A 346 -13.20 17.94 -23.93
CA GLN A 346 -13.96 16.96 -24.71
C GLN A 346 -13.42 15.54 -24.55
N PHE A 347 -12.09 15.39 -24.50
CA PHE A 347 -11.41 14.14 -24.18
C PHE A 347 -11.79 13.62 -22.80
N LEU A 348 -11.67 14.47 -21.75
CA LEU A 348 -12.01 14.10 -20.38
C LEU A 348 -13.47 13.67 -20.23
N TRP A 349 -14.41 14.42 -20.82
CA TRP A 349 -15.81 14.03 -20.84
C TRP A 349 -16.00 12.68 -21.56
N SER A 350 -15.35 12.51 -22.71
CA SER A 350 -15.52 11.31 -23.53
C SER A 350 -15.07 10.04 -22.79
N ILE A 351 -13.90 10.06 -22.15
CA ILE A 351 -13.42 8.89 -21.39
C ILE A 351 -14.31 8.57 -20.18
N LEU A 352 -14.86 9.59 -19.50
CA LEU A 352 -15.76 9.40 -18.36
C LEU A 352 -17.11 8.84 -18.82
N ARG A 353 -17.74 9.47 -19.82
CA ARG A 353 -18.98 9.00 -20.44
C ARG A 353 -18.85 7.55 -20.91
N ASN A 354 -17.78 7.23 -21.65
CA ASN A 354 -17.56 5.89 -22.17
C ASN A 354 -17.40 4.87 -21.03
N SER A 355 -16.69 5.24 -19.95
CA SER A 355 -16.54 4.40 -18.76
C SER A 355 -17.87 4.12 -18.06
N PHE A 356 -18.72 5.14 -17.88
CA PHE A 356 -20.04 5.00 -17.26
C PHE A 356 -20.96 4.12 -18.11
N HIS A 357 -20.98 4.37 -19.42
CA HIS A 357 -21.77 3.59 -20.37
C HIS A 357 -21.35 2.12 -20.34
N TYR A 358 -20.04 1.84 -20.42
CA TYR A 358 -19.50 0.48 -20.38
C TYR A 358 -19.87 -0.25 -19.09
N ALA A 359 -19.66 0.42 -17.93
CA ALA A 359 -19.95 -0.16 -16.63
C ALA A 359 -21.43 -0.52 -16.47
N ALA A 360 -22.36 0.37 -16.88
CA ALA A 360 -23.79 0.09 -16.77
C ALA A 360 -24.24 -1.07 -17.66
N VAL A 361 -23.78 -1.13 -18.91
CA VAL A 361 -24.15 -2.19 -19.86
C VAL A 361 -23.68 -3.56 -19.36
N HIS A 362 -22.49 -3.64 -18.79
CA HIS A 362 -21.87 -4.92 -18.41
C HIS A 362 -22.07 -5.32 -16.94
N LEU A 363 -22.63 -4.46 -16.08
CA LEU A 363 -22.76 -4.74 -14.64
C LEU A 363 -23.35 -6.14 -14.36
N ALA A 364 -24.45 -6.48 -15.05
CA ALA A 364 -25.15 -7.75 -14.84
C ALA A 364 -24.38 -8.98 -15.34
N SER A 365 -23.46 -8.83 -16.29
CA SER A 365 -22.69 -9.95 -16.83
C SER A 365 -21.41 -10.21 -16.04
N ILE A 366 -20.79 -9.18 -15.45
CA ILE A 366 -19.45 -9.30 -14.83
C ILE A 366 -19.47 -9.38 -13.30
N ALA A 367 -20.49 -8.81 -12.65
CA ALA A 367 -20.55 -8.67 -11.20
C ALA A 367 -21.93 -9.01 -10.62
N GLU A 368 -21.99 -9.26 -9.32
CA GLU A 368 -23.25 -9.35 -8.58
C GLU A 368 -23.79 -7.95 -8.29
N THR A 369 -22.95 -7.04 -7.80
CA THR A 369 -23.37 -5.71 -7.38
C THR A 369 -22.50 -4.60 -7.98
N ALA A 370 -23.04 -3.38 -8.04
CA ALA A 370 -22.25 -2.19 -8.40
C ALA A 370 -21.05 -1.97 -7.46
N ARG A 371 -21.12 -2.46 -6.21
CA ARG A 371 -20.00 -2.41 -5.26
C ARG A 371 -18.78 -3.15 -5.77
N ASP A 372 -18.97 -4.34 -6.34
CA ASP A 372 -17.85 -5.17 -6.79
C ASP A 372 -17.09 -4.47 -7.93
N VAL A 373 -17.81 -3.79 -8.84
CA VAL A 373 -17.20 -2.98 -9.90
C VAL A 373 -16.41 -1.82 -9.34
N ASP A 374 -17.01 -1.01 -8.46
CA ASP A 374 -16.35 0.18 -7.95
C ASP A 374 -15.15 -0.15 -7.06
N GLN A 375 -15.26 -1.18 -6.21
CA GLN A 375 -14.14 -1.68 -5.41
C GLN A 375 -13.04 -2.29 -6.28
N ALA A 376 -13.39 -3.04 -7.34
CA ALA A 376 -12.41 -3.56 -8.28
C ALA A 376 -11.61 -2.42 -8.96
N MET A 377 -12.27 -1.32 -9.31
CA MET A 377 -11.59 -0.16 -9.90
C MET A 377 -10.75 0.63 -8.89
N ARG A 378 -11.23 0.79 -7.64
CA ARG A 378 -10.46 1.43 -6.56
C ARG A 378 -9.21 0.63 -6.21
N TRP A 379 -9.36 -0.66 -5.94
CA TRP A 379 -8.31 -1.52 -5.41
C TRP A 379 -7.39 -2.11 -6.50
N GLY A 380 -7.93 -2.39 -7.69
CA GLY A 380 -7.18 -3.01 -8.79
C GLY A 380 -6.52 -2.00 -9.74
N PHE A 381 -7.13 -0.83 -9.93
CA PHE A 381 -6.62 0.22 -10.82
C PHE A 381 -6.23 1.53 -10.10
N GLY A 382 -6.32 1.55 -8.76
CA GLY A 382 -5.88 2.69 -7.96
C GLY A 382 -6.70 3.96 -8.22
N MET A 383 -7.98 3.81 -8.55
CA MET A 383 -8.89 4.95 -8.69
C MET A 383 -9.38 5.41 -7.31
N LYS A 384 -9.54 6.72 -7.12
CA LYS A 384 -10.11 7.28 -5.88
C LYS A 384 -11.59 6.92 -5.71
N GLN A 385 -12.31 6.83 -6.82
CA GLN A 385 -13.73 6.50 -6.88
C GLN A 385 -13.94 5.56 -8.07
N GLY A 386 -14.86 4.61 -7.92
CA GLY A 386 -15.30 3.79 -9.04
C GLY A 386 -16.15 4.58 -10.05
N PRO A 387 -16.44 4.01 -11.24
CA PRO A 387 -17.26 4.65 -12.26
C PRO A 387 -18.67 4.99 -11.76
N PHE A 388 -19.28 4.14 -10.94
CA PHE A 388 -20.64 4.39 -10.47
C PHE A 388 -20.71 5.45 -9.37
N GLU A 389 -19.78 5.45 -8.43
CA GLU A 389 -19.65 6.47 -7.38
C GLU A 389 -19.55 7.87 -7.99
N LEU A 390 -18.67 8.05 -8.98
CA LEU A 390 -18.49 9.35 -9.63
C LEU A 390 -19.75 9.78 -10.41
N TRP A 391 -20.41 8.84 -11.10
CA TRP A 391 -21.66 9.12 -11.80
C TRP A 391 -22.74 9.55 -10.81
N GLN A 392 -22.95 8.78 -9.75
CA GLN A 392 -23.93 9.09 -8.71
C GLN A 392 -23.66 10.44 -8.04
N GLU A 393 -22.41 10.73 -7.66
CA GLU A 393 -22.03 12.02 -7.05
C GLU A 393 -22.32 13.21 -7.98
N ALA A 394 -22.23 13.00 -9.30
CA ALA A 394 -22.44 14.06 -10.29
C ALA A 394 -23.92 14.34 -10.62
N GLY A 395 -24.84 13.51 -10.16
CA GLY A 395 -26.26 13.58 -10.49
C GLY A 395 -26.67 12.52 -11.51
N TRP A 396 -27.20 11.42 -10.99
CA TRP A 396 -27.45 10.19 -11.72
C TRP A 396 -28.23 10.35 -13.04
N LEU A 397 -29.49 10.79 -12.97
CA LEU A 397 -30.35 10.92 -14.16
C LEU A 397 -29.83 11.96 -15.14
N GLN A 398 -29.30 13.08 -14.65
CA GLN A 398 -28.77 14.12 -15.53
C GLN A 398 -27.59 13.60 -16.37
N VAL A 399 -26.67 12.85 -15.76
CA VAL A 399 -25.55 12.23 -16.46
C VAL A 399 -26.04 11.12 -17.38
N ALA A 400 -27.05 10.34 -16.99
CA ALA A 400 -27.68 9.33 -17.84
C ALA A 400 -28.23 9.95 -19.13
N ASP A 401 -28.95 11.07 -19.02
CA ASP A 401 -29.48 11.82 -20.17
C ASP A 401 -28.37 12.35 -21.08
N TRP A 402 -27.25 12.82 -20.50
CA TRP A 402 -26.10 13.25 -21.29
C TRP A 402 -25.43 12.11 -22.04
N ILE A 403 -25.35 10.93 -21.43
CA ILE A 403 -24.83 9.73 -22.09
C ILE A 403 -25.76 9.34 -23.24
N LEU A 404 -27.09 9.33 -23.03
CA LEU A 404 -28.08 9.03 -24.05
C LEU A 404 -27.95 9.97 -25.27
N GLN A 405 -27.90 11.29 -25.02
CA GLN A 405 -27.72 12.28 -26.08
C GLN A 405 -26.43 12.08 -26.88
N ASP A 406 -25.33 11.69 -26.22
CA ASP A 406 -24.06 11.41 -26.89
C ASP A 406 -24.07 10.07 -27.65
N ILE A 407 -24.85 9.08 -27.21
CA ILE A 407 -25.09 7.84 -27.97
C ILE A 407 -25.87 8.17 -29.25
N GLU A 408 -26.98 8.92 -29.13
CA GLU A 408 -27.82 9.35 -30.26
C GLU A 408 -27.06 10.21 -31.26
N ALA A 409 -26.19 11.10 -30.76
CA ALA A 409 -25.33 11.94 -31.59
C ALA A 409 -24.11 11.18 -32.18
N GLY A 410 -23.96 9.87 -31.92
CA GLY A 410 -22.87 9.05 -32.43
C GLY A 410 -21.49 9.41 -31.85
N LYS A 411 -21.44 10.03 -30.67
CA LYS A 411 -20.21 10.45 -29.99
C LYS A 411 -19.64 9.39 -29.05
N ALA A 412 -20.47 8.47 -28.58
CA ALA A 412 -20.06 7.35 -27.72
C ALA A 412 -19.37 6.22 -28.50
N LEU A 413 -18.57 5.40 -27.82
CA LEU A 413 -17.89 4.24 -28.44
C LEU A 413 -18.83 3.11 -28.86
N SER A 414 -20.04 3.05 -28.31
CA SER A 414 -21.04 2.05 -28.62
C SER A 414 -22.41 2.70 -28.79
N LYS A 415 -23.24 2.08 -29.63
CA LYS A 415 -24.65 2.44 -29.84
C LYS A 415 -25.60 1.67 -28.93
N ALA A 416 -25.09 0.80 -28.06
CA ALA A 416 -25.92 0.11 -27.08
C ALA A 416 -26.71 1.12 -26.23
N PRO A 417 -27.99 0.87 -25.93
CA PRO A 417 -28.71 1.70 -24.99
C PRO A 417 -28.20 1.45 -23.57
N LEU A 418 -28.26 2.49 -22.74
CA LEU A 418 -28.16 2.31 -21.29
C LEU A 418 -29.31 1.39 -20.81
N PRO A 419 -29.06 0.49 -19.84
CA PRO A 419 -30.10 -0.38 -19.31
C PRO A 419 -31.29 0.38 -18.70
N GLU A 420 -32.49 -0.21 -18.75
CA GLU A 420 -33.71 0.43 -18.24
C GLU A 420 -33.63 0.83 -16.76
N TRP A 421 -32.94 0.03 -15.94
CA TRP A 421 -32.76 0.30 -14.50
C TRP A 421 -32.02 1.62 -14.22
N VAL A 422 -31.31 2.18 -15.20
CA VAL A 422 -30.65 3.49 -15.05
C VAL A 422 -31.67 4.62 -14.98
N PHE A 423 -32.76 4.54 -15.75
CA PHE A 423 -33.73 5.61 -15.90
C PHE A 423 -34.99 5.45 -15.05
N LYS A 424 -35.31 4.22 -14.62
CA LYS A 424 -36.55 3.89 -13.92
C LYS A 424 -36.32 2.92 -12.76
N GLY A 425 -37.24 2.96 -11.80
CA GLY A 425 -37.25 2.05 -10.65
C GLY A 425 -36.28 2.47 -9.54
N PRO A 426 -35.89 1.52 -8.66
CA PRO A 426 -35.25 1.85 -7.39
C PRO A 426 -33.96 2.67 -7.50
N VAL A 427 -33.14 2.43 -8.53
CA VAL A 427 -31.89 3.16 -8.76
C VAL A 427 -32.14 4.62 -9.13
N ALA A 428 -33.08 4.87 -10.05
CA ALA A 428 -33.45 6.22 -10.46
C ALA A 428 -34.09 7.00 -9.30
N GLU A 429 -34.97 6.34 -8.53
CA GLU A 429 -35.64 6.91 -7.35
C GLU A 429 -34.65 7.26 -6.23
N ALA A 430 -33.64 6.40 -6.01
CA ALA A 430 -32.58 6.64 -5.02
C ALA A 430 -31.52 7.65 -5.50
N GLY A 431 -31.52 8.01 -6.78
CA GLY A 431 -30.51 8.90 -7.37
C GLY A 431 -29.14 8.24 -7.54
N GLY A 432 -29.07 6.92 -7.64
CA GLY A 432 -27.82 6.18 -7.83
C GLY A 432 -27.87 4.70 -7.43
N VAL A 433 -26.72 4.02 -7.57
CA VAL A 433 -26.59 2.58 -7.33
C VAL A 433 -26.06 2.23 -5.94
N HIS A 434 -25.68 3.22 -5.13
CA HIS A 434 -25.21 3.03 -3.77
C HIS A 434 -26.11 3.79 -2.79
N THR A 435 -26.60 3.09 -1.77
CA THR A 435 -27.58 3.57 -0.79
C THR A 435 -27.21 3.10 0.61
N ALA A 436 -27.96 3.54 1.62
CA ALA A 436 -27.78 3.07 2.99
C ALA A 436 -28.12 1.56 3.14
N GLU A 437 -29.03 1.06 2.29
CA GLU A 437 -29.43 -0.35 2.21
C GLU A 437 -28.38 -1.21 1.49
N GLY A 438 -27.49 -0.59 0.72
CA GLY A 438 -26.39 -1.24 0.03
C GLY A 438 -26.28 -0.86 -1.45
N SER A 439 -25.75 -1.76 -2.26
CA SER A 439 -25.45 -1.50 -3.67
C SER A 439 -26.38 -2.26 -4.61
N TRP A 440 -26.71 -1.65 -5.75
CA TRP A 440 -27.60 -2.23 -6.74
C TRP A 440 -27.06 -3.56 -7.29
N ASN A 441 -27.88 -4.59 -7.21
CA ASN A 441 -27.70 -5.87 -7.87
C ASN A 441 -28.69 -5.97 -9.05
N PRO A 442 -28.23 -5.93 -10.31
CA PRO A 442 -29.13 -5.97 -11.47
C PRO A 442 -29.76 -7.35 -11.70
N THR A 443 -29.21 -8.42 -11.12
CA THR A 443 -29.77 -9.78 -11.21
C THR A 443 -30.96 -9.95 -10.28
N THR A 444 -30.85 -9.51 -9.01
CA THR A 444 -31.94 -9.61 -8.02
C THR A 444 -32.87 -8.41 -8.05
N LYS A 445 -32.48 -7.34 -8.74
CA LYS A 445 -33.19 -6.05 -8.85
C LYS A 445 -33.43 -5.38 -7.49
N LYS A 446 -32.45 -5.47 -6.59
CA LYS A 446 -32.50 -4.91 -5.23
C LYS A 446 -31.18 -4.25 -4.87
N PHE A 447 -31.22 -3.34 -3.90
CA PHE A 447 -30.02 -2.93 -3.18
C PHE A 447 -29.64 -4.02 -2.18
N GLU A 448 -28.40 -4.47 -2.25
CA GLU A 448 -27.88 -5.53 -1.40
C GLU A 448 -26.79 -4.99 -0.48
N PRO A 449 -26.86 -5.27 0.83
CA PRO A 449 -25.83 -4.82 1.75
C PRO A 449 -24.50 -5.49 1.42
N ARG A 450 -23.42 -4.91 1.96
CA ARG A 450 -22.10 -5.54 1.91
C ARG A 450 -22.17 -6.97 2.43
N ARG A 451 -21.45 -7.88 1.77
CA ARG A 451 -21.28 -9.26 2.24
C ARG A 451 -20.76 -9.28 3.68
N VAL A 452 -21.41 -10.08 4.53
CA VAL A 452 -21.06 -10.20 5.94
C VAL A 452 -20.37 -11.55 6.18
N LEU A 453 -19.07 -11.50 6.44
CA LEU A 453 -18.28 -12.64 6.92
C LEU A 453 -17.67 -12.29 8.28
N PRO A 454 -17.42 -13.28 9.17
CA PRO A 454 -16.80 -13.01 10.48
C PRO A 454 -15.50 -12.21 10.40
N VAL A 455 -14.74 -12.36 9.31
CA VAL A 455 -13.48 -11.65 9.07
C VAL A 455 -13.66 -10.12 9.06
N TYR A 456 -14.76 -9.63 8.50
CA TYR A 456 -15.02 -8.19 8.36
C TYR A 456 -15.33 -7.49 9.69
N LYS A 457 -15.69 -8.23 10.75
CA LYS A 457 -15.86 -7.66 12.10
C LYS A 457 -14.56 -7.09 12.68
N ARG A 458 -13.42 -7.49 12.13
CA ARG A 458 -12.10 -6.98 12.51
C ARG A 458 -11.81 -5.62 11.86
N GLN A 459 -12.58 -5.22 10.86
CA GLN A 459 -12.42 -3.93 10.18
C GLN A 459 -13.45 -2.95 10.75
N ILE A 460 -13.07 -2.24 11.83
CA ILE A 460 -13.98 -1.35 12.57
C ILE A 460 -14.47 -0.20 11.67
N PHE A 461 -13.56 0.36 10.87
CA PHE A 461 -13.85 1.44 9.92
C PHE A 461 -13.46 1.00 8.52
N PRO A 462 -14.25 0.12 7.90
CA PRO A 462 -13.90 -0.37 6.59
C PRO A 462 -14.21 0.70 5.54
N GLU A 463 -13.55 0.63 4.38
CA GLU A 463 -13.78 1.60 3.30
C GLU A 463 -15.25 1.58 2.85
N LEU A 464 -15.90 2.75 2.89
CA LEU A 464 -17.30 2.95 2.51
C LEU A 464 -17.40 3.49 1.08
N LEU A 465 -18.42 3.03 0.36
CA LEU A 465 -18.82 3.65 -0.91
C LEU A 465 -19.75 4.85 -0.66
N LEU A 466 -19.90 5.71 -1.67
CA LEU A 466 -20.83 6.84 -1.63
C LEU A 466 -22.24 6.41 -1.20
N GLY A 467 -22.81 7.03 -0.16
CA GLY A 467 -24.16 6.72 0.32
C GLY A 467 -24.27 5.46 1.19
N GLU A 468 -23.21 4.64 1.28
CA GLU A 468 -23.19 3.47 2.18
C GLU A 468 -23.22 3.92 3.64
N LYS A 469 -24.04 3.26 4.46
CA LYS A 469 -24.09 3.52 5.89
C LYS A 469 -22.88 2.89 6.58
N GLY A 470 -22.18 3.69 7.38
CA GLY A 470 -21.12 3.22 8.27
C GLY A 470 -20.68 4.35 9.18
N GLU A 471 -20.21 3.99 10.37
CA GLU A 471 -19.60 4.96 11.25
C GLU A 471 -18.23 5.38 10.69
N LYS A 472 -17.88 6.64 10.88
CA LYS A 472 -16.55 7.15 10.57
C LYS A 472 -15.80 7.36 11.87
N TYR A 473 -14.49 7.18 11.83
CA TYR A 473 -13.70 7.25 13.05
C TYR A 473 -13.81 8.61 13.74
N GLU A 474 -14.02 9.70 13.00
CA GLU A 474 -14.16 11.06 13.51
C GLU A 474 -15.38 11.23 14.43
N THR A 475 -16.44 10.44 14.22
CA THR A 475 -17.70 10.56 14.98
C THR A 475 -18.07 9.31 15.77
N ALA A 476 -17.39 8.19 15.55
CA ALA A 476 -17.64 6.94 16.24
C ALA A 476 -17.23 7.00 17.72
N GLY A 477 -17.88 6.18 18.55
CA GLY A 477 -17.59 6.07 19.97
C GLY A 477 -17.91 7.34 20.76
N LYS A 478 -17.34 7.42 21.96
CA LYS A 478 -17.51 8.52 22.90
C LYS A 478 -16.25 9.38 22.93
N THR A 479 -16.35 10.63 22.46
CA THR A 479 -15.31 11.64 22.63
C THR A 479 -15.25 12.12 24.09
N LEU A 480 -14.06 12.13 24.67
CA LEU A 480 -13.79 12.63 26.04
C LEU A 480 -13.13 14.01 26.01
N HIS A 481 -12.25 14.22 25.05
CA HIS A 481 -11.57 15.49 24.78
C HIS A 481 -11.32 15.62 23.29
N GLU A 482 -11.46 16.82 22.74
CA GLU A 482 -11.14 17.11 21.36
C GLU A 482 -10.80 18.58 21.16
N ASP A 483 -9.69 18.82 20.46
CA ASP A 483 -9.27 20.13 19.98
C ASP A 483 -8.75 20.02 18.54
N ASP A 484 -8.08 21.05 18.02
CA ASP A 484 -7.55 21.08 16.66
C ASP A 484 -6.35 20.14 16.47
N SER A 485 -5.66 19.76 17.55
CA SER A 485 -4.45 18.95 17.54
C SER A 485 -4.73 17.45 17.74
N ILE A 486 -5.72 17.09 18.55
CA ILE A 486 -5.95 15.71 18.98
C ILE A 486 -7.42 15.45 19.37
N ARG A 487 -7.83 14.19 19.27
CA ARG A 487 -9.08 13.66 19.80
C ARG A 487 -8.80 12.47 20.71
N LEU A 488 -9.34 12.50 21.92
CA LEU A 488 -9.30 11.42 22.90
C LEU A 488 -10.70 10.81 23.02
N TRP A 489 -10.83 9.52 22.75
CA TRP A 489 -12.14 8.89 22.62
C TRP A 489 -12.07 7.38 22.88
N THR A 490 -13.21 6.74 23.07
CA THR A 490 -13.29 5.28 23.28
C THR A 490 -14.43 4.67 22.49
N LEU A 491 -14.24 3.43 22.03
CA LEU A 491 -15.27 2.64 21.35
C LEU A 491 -16.08 1.75 22.30
N ASP A 492 -15.52 1.45 23.48
CA ASP A 492 -16.03 0.38 24.35
C ASP A 492 -15.92 0.69 25.84
N ASP A 493 -15.58 1.93 26.20
CA ASP A 493 -15.35 2.40 27.57
C ASP A 493 -14.27 1.61 28.35
N GLN A 494 -13.45 0.80 27.67
CA GLN A 494 -12.35 0.03 28.26
C GLN A 494 -11.00 0.56 27.84
N VAL A 495 -10.81 0.85 26.54
CA VAL A 495 -9.53 1.34 26.03
C VAL A 495 -9.71 2.76 25.48
N LEU A 496 -8.80 3.65 25.86
CA LEU A 496 -8.73 5.00 25.34
C LEU A 496 -7.98 5.03 24.00
N ILE A 497 -8.45 5.83 23.06
CA ILE A 497 -7.84 6.05 21.75
C ILE A 497 -7.43 7.53 21.64
N ALA A 498 -6.18 7.77 21.28
CA ALA A 498 -5.65 9.08 20.94
C ALA A 498 -5.44 9.19 19.43
N SER A 499 -6.19 10.08 18.78
CA SER A 499 -6.10 10.36 17.35
C SER A 499 -5.55 11.76 17.12
N ILE A 500 -4.36 11.86 16.54
CA ILE A 500 -3.72 13.13 16.19
C ILE A 500 -4.44 13.69 14.95
N LYS A 501 -4.77 14.98 14.98
CA LYS A 501 -5.55 15.69 13.94
C LYS A 501 -4.73 16.71 13.15
N THR A 502 -3.53 17.04 13.62
CA THR A 502 -2.62 17.93 12.89
C THR A 502 -2.32 17.38 11.50
N LYS A 503 -1.97 18.28 10.58
CA LYS A 503 -1.64 17.89 9.21
C LYS A 503 -0.46 16.90 9.19
N MET A 504 -0.62 15.79 8.47
CA MET A 504 0.36 14.67 8.45
C MET A 504 0.64 14.05 9.83
N HIS A 505 -0.24 14.30 10.81
CA HIS A 505 -0.07 13.95 12.21
C HIS A 505 1.29 14.39 12.76
N ALA A 506 1.70 15.61 12.39
CA ALA A 506 2.91 16.22 12.92
C ALA A 506 2.76 16.47 14.42
N ILE A 507 3.80 16.16 15.19
CA ILE A 507 3.79 16.26 16.65
C ILE A 507 4.17 17.69 17.02
N SER A 508 3.17 18.48 17.40
CA SER A 508 3.33 19.81 17.96
C SER A 508 3.34 19.76 19.50
N PRO A 509 3.66 20.87 20.20
CA PRO A 509 3.52 20.95 21.66
C PRO A 509 2.11 20.60 22.14
N GLU A 510 1.06 21.04 21.45
CA GLU A 510 -0.34 20.77 21.78
C GLU A 510 -0.67 19.28 21.63
N VAL A 511 -0.09 18.60 20.63
CA VAL A 511 -0.19 17.13 20.52
C VAL A 511 0.45 16.45 21.73
N CYS A 512 1.60 16.94 22.20
CA CYS A 512 2.26 16.41 23.39
C CYS A 512 1.41 16.62 24.66
N GLU A 513 0.80 17.79 24.82
CA GLU A 513 -0.15 18.07 25.92
C GLU A 513 -1.34 17.11 25.88
N GLY A 514 -1.94 16.92 24.70
CA GLY A 514 -3.04 15.97 24.51
C GLY A 514 -2.66 14.52 24.78
N LEU A 515 -1.45 14.09 24.40
CA LEU A 515 -0.93 12.77 24.73
C LEU A 515 -0.69 12.62 26.24
N MET A 516 -0.17 13.64 26.91
CA MET A 516 -0.01 13.64 28.37
C MET A 516 -1.35 13.49 29.08
N GLN A 517 -2.36 14.25 28.65
CA GLN A 517 -3.75 14.13 29.13
C GLN A 517 -4.32 12.74 28.86
N ALA A 518 -4.06 12.15 27.69
CA ALA A 518 -4.50 10.80 27.35
C ALA A 518 -3.90 9.76 28.29
N ILE A 519 -2.62 9.87 28.63
CA ILE A 519 -1.97 8.96 29.57
C ILE A 519 -2.62 9.11 30.97
N GLU A 520 -2.82 10.33 31.45
CA GLU A 520 -3.45 10.57 32.76
C GLU A 520 -4.87 10.00 32.84
N LEU A 521 -5.70 10.24 31.81
CA LEU A 521 -7.03 9.65 31.69
C LEU A 521 -6.96 8.13 31.69
N ALA A 522 -6.04 7.56 30.91
CA ALA A 522 -5.91 6.12 30.77
C ALA A 522 -5.45 5.46 32.09
N GLU A 523 -4.45 6.02 32.77
CA GLU A 523 -3.95 5.50 34.06
C GLU A 523 -5.02 5.54 35.16
N LYS A 524 -5.97 6.47 35.06
CA LYS A 524 -7.02 6.66 36.05
C LYS A 524 -8.25 5.77 35.81
N ASP A 525 -8.76 5.75 34.58
CA ASP A 525 -10.12 5.30 34.28
C ASP A 525 -10.21 4.20 33.18
N TYR A 526 -9.10 3.81 32.54
CA TYR A 526 -9.11 2.86 31.41
C TYR A 526 -8.09 1.71 31.54
N ASP A 527 -8.31 0.64 30.78
CA ASP A 527 -7.43 -0.52 30.72
C ASP A 527 -6.15 -0.24 29.93
N GLY A 528 -6.13 0.77 29.06
CA GLY A 528 -4.99 1.07 28.20
C GLY A 528 -5.21 2.25 27.27
N LEU A 529 -4.16 2.63 26.56
CA LEU A 529 -4.16 3.70 25.57
C LEU A 529 -3.68 3.18 24.20
N VAL A 530 -4.43 3.45 23.14
CA VAL A 530 -4.03 3.20 21.76
C VAL A 530 -3.80 4.54 21.06
N VAL A 531 -2.62 4.75 20.50
CA VAL A 531 -2.36 5.88 19.59
C VAL A 531 -2.67 5.44 18.17
N TRP A 532 -3.68 6.06 17.55
CA TRP A 532 -4.16 5.72 16.22
C TRP A 532 -4.93 6.89 15.59
N SER A 533 -4.55 7.30 14.39
CA SER A 533 -5.33 8.22 13.55
C SER A 533 -5.96 7.44 12.40
N GLY A 534 -7.19 7.79 12.01
CA GLY A 534 -8.02 6.96 11.13
C GLY A 534 -7.57 6.83 9.67
N ASP A 535 -6.54 7.57 9.30
CA ASP A 535 -5.92 7.61 7.99
C ASP A 535 -4.39 7.50 8.07
N GLU A 536 -3.72 7.67 6.92
CA GLU A 536 -2.26 7.63 6.82
C GLU A 536 -1.72 9.05 6.65
N PRO A 537 -0.55 9.38 7.22
CA PRO A 537 0.41 8.50 7.92
C PRO A 537 0.07 8.24 9.40
N PHE A 538 0.88 7.47 10.15
CA PHE A 538 0.82 7.44 11.62
C PHE A 538 1.33 8.75 12.19
N SER A 539 2.54 9.18 11.77
CA SER A 539 3.07 10.52 12.02
C SER A 539 4.28 10.80 11.14
N ALA A 540 4.34 12.01 10.58
CA ALA A 540 5.49 12.51 9.82
C ALA A 540 6.64 13.04 10.70
N GLY A 541 6.50 13.05 12.03
CA GLY A 541 7.51 13.56 12.96
C GLY A 541 7.15 14.90 13.58
N ALA A 542 8.14 15.59 14.12
CA ALA A 542 7.95 16.90 14.76
C ALA A 542 7.46 17.96 13.76
N ASP A 543 6.65 18.90 14.25
CA ASP A 543 6.14 20.01 13.44
C ASP A 543 7.22 21.08 13.19
N LEU A 544 7.98 20.90 12.10
CA LEU A 544 8.99 21.87 11.66
C LEU A 544 8.39 23.23 11.25
N GLN A 545 7.10 23.29 10.90
CA GLN A 545 6.43 24.55 10.55
C GLN A 545 6.14 25.38 11.79
N ALA A 546 5.83 24.74 12.91
CA ALA A 546 5.70 25.40 14.22
C ALA A 546 7.07 25.76 14.82
N MET A 547 8.08 24.90 14.62
CA MET A 547 9.42 25.06 15.20
C MET A 547 10.15 26.33 14.72
N LEU A 548 10.15 26.61 13.41
CA LEU A 548 10.96 27.69 12.85
C LEU A 548 10.52 29.10 13.31
N PRO A 549 9.22 29.46 13.32
CA PRO A 549 8.75 30.72 13.89
C PRO A 549 9.10 30.86 15.37
N ALA A 550 8.97 29.80 16.18
CA ALA A 550 9.33 29.83 17.59
C ALA A 550 10.83 30.11 17.79
N PHE A 551 11.69 29.44 17.01
CA PHE A 551 13.13 29.71 17.01
C PHE A 551 13.46 31.15 16.60
N ILE A 552 12.80 31.70 15.57
CA ILE A 552 13.02 33.09 15.13
C ILE A 552 12.58 34.10 16.20
N ALA A 553 11.46 33.84 16.88
CA ALA A 553 10.88 34.77 17.83
C ALA A 553 11.58 34.77 19.19
N VAL A 554 11.96 33.58 19.70
CA VAL A 554 12.45 33.41 21.08
C VAL A 554 13.89 32.88 21.13
N GLY A 555 14.36 32.25 20.07
CA GLY A 555 15.69 31.65 20.00
C GLY A 555 15.71 30.18 20.45
N VAL A 556 16.91 29.68 20.72
CA VAL A 556 17.15 28.25 21.01
C VAL A 556 16.48 27.77 22.30
N SER A 557 16.21 28.66 23.27
CA SER A 557 15.57 28.27 24.53
C SER A 557 14.15 27.73 24.32
N ALA A 558 13.37 28.31 23.41
CA ALA A 558 12.03 27.78 23.10
C ALA A 558 12.10 26.37 22.47
N ILE A 559 13.17 26.09 21.72
CA ILE A 559 13.39 24.77 21.12
C ILE A 559 13.82 23.77 22.19
N ASP A 560 14.73 24.16 23.10
CA ASP A 560 15.15 23.33 24.23
C ASP A 560 13.95 22.96 25.13
N ASP A 561 13.08 23.93 25.44
CA ASP A 561 11.87 23.69 26.23
C ASP A 561 10.90 22.74 25.52
N ALA A 562 10.63 22.96 24.22
CA ALA A 562 9.73 22.12 23.44
C ALA A 562 10.26 20.69 23.25
N GLU A 563 11.54 20.53 22.90
CA GLU A 563 12.19 19.22 22.79
C GLU A 563 12.23 18.51 24.15
N GLY A 564 12.51 19.24 25.24
CA GLY A 564 12.48 18.70 26.60
C GLY A 564 11.10 18.18 26.98
N PHE A 565 10.04 18.91 26.65
CA PHE A 565 8.67 18.48 26.89
C PHE A 565 8.27 17.26 26.04
N MET A 566 8.70 17.22 24.77
CA MET A 566 8.49 16.06 23.90
C MET A 566 9.20 14.81 24.45
N GLN A 567 10.45 14.92 24.92
CA GLN A 567 11.18 13.84 25.58
C GLN A 567 10.48 13.34 26.85
N GLN A 568 9.97 14.26 27.68
CA GLN A 568 9.19 13.91 28.87
C GLN A 568 7.91 13.14 28.50
N THR A 569 7.25 13.54 27.42
CA THR A 569 6.07 12.85 26.88
C THR A 569 6.42 11.42 26.45
N MET A 570 7.53 11.21 25.74
CA MET A 570 8.01 9.88 25.36
C MET A 570 8.31 8.98 26.57
N LEU A 571 8.96 9.52 27.60
CA LEU A 571 9.20 8.77 28.83
C LEU A 571 7.90 8.46 29.59
N ARG A 572 6.92 9.38 29.59
CA ARG A 572 5.60 9.14 30.18
C ARG A 572 4.85 8.01 29.48
N LEU A 573 4.91 7.94 28.15
CA LEU A 573 4.33 6.82 27.39
C LEU A 573 4.98 5.48 27.78
N ARG A 574 6.32 5.46 27.87
CA ARG A 574 7.09 4.25 28.20
C ARG A 574 6.84 3.73 29.61
N TYR A 575 6.65 4.64 30.57
CA TYR A 575 6.51 4.33 31.98
C TYR A 575 5.07 4.42 32.50
N ALA A 576 4.09 4.56 31.62
CA ALA A 576 2.68 4.56 31.98
C ALA A 576 2.29 3.27 32.73
N SER A 577 1.44 3.38 33.75
CA SER A 577 0.99 2.23 34.52
C SER A 577 0.02 1.32 33.77
N VAL A 578 -0.48 1.79 32.62
CA VAL A 578 -1.34 1.06 31.68
C VAL A 578 -0.61 0.85 30.35
N PRO A 579 -0.92 -0.20 29.56
CA PRO A 579 -0.27 -0.42 28.28
C PRO A 579 -0.60 0.70 27.29
N VAL A 580 0.44 1.27 26.70
CA VAL A 580 0.35 2.19 25.56
C VAL A 580 0.71 1.42 24.28
N VAL A 581 -0.20 1.40 23.30
CA VAL A 581 -0.04 0.70 22.04
C VAL A 581 -0.03 1.70 20.88
N SER A 582 1.06 1.75 20.12
CA SER A 582 1.09 2.49 18.85
C SER A 582 0.55 1.63 17.71
N ALA A 583 -0.55 2.05 17.09
CA ALA A 583 -1.17 1.41 15.93
C ALA A 583 -0.68 2.09 14.65
N VAL A 584 0.46 1.62 14.12
CA VAL A 584 1.21 2.29 13.06
C VAL A 584 0.70 1.88 11.67
N ARG A 585 0.33 2.88 10.85
CA ARG A 585 -0.06 2.73 9.45
C ARG A 585 0.66 3.77 8.59
N GLY A 586 1.17 3.40 7.42
CA GLY A 586 1.87 4.34 6.54
C GLY A 586 3.19 4.81 7.15
N LEU A 587 3.42 6.13 7.22
CA LEU A 587 4.70 6.69 7.68
C LEU A 587 4.73 6.84 9.21
N ALA A 588 5.84 6.44 9.84
CA ALA A 588 6.21 6.81 11.22
C ALA A 588 7.66 7.31 11.18
N LEU A 589 7.84 8.61 10.95
CA LEU A 589 9.15 9.21 10.68
C LEU A 589 9.56 10.14 11.82
N GLY A 590 10.85 10.16 12.13
CA GLY A 590 11.43 11.00 13.18
C GLY A 590 10.67 10.89 14.50
N GLY A 591 10.14 11.99 15.02
CA GLY A 591 9.22 12.01 16.18
C GLY A 591 8.10 10.96 16.16
N GLY A 592 7.56 10.61 14.99
CA GLY A 592 6.58 9.53 14.85
C GLY A 592 7.16 8.13 15.06
N CYS A 593 8.41 7.91 14.61
CA CYS A 593 9.17 6.71 14.96
C CYS A 593 9.46 6.67 16.47
N GLU A 594 9.84 7.81 17.05
CA GLU A 594 10.14 7.95 18.48
C GLU A 594 8.91 7.63 19.34
N LEU A 595 7.76 8.22 19.02
CA LEU A 595 6.46 7.91 19.61
C LEU A 595 6.16 6.39 19.60
N ALA A 596 6.40 5.73 18.46
CA ALA A 596 6.17 4.31 18.31
C ALA A 596 7.12 3.46 19.18
N VAL A 597 8.42 3.77 19.22
CA VAL A 597 9.41 2.95 19.96
C VAL A 597 9.37 3.14 21.48
N TYR A 598 8.80 4.26 21.96
CA TYR A 598 8.57 4.49 23.40
C TYR A 598 7.23 3.90 23.90
N SER A 599 6.32 3.53 23.01
CA SER A 599 5.10 2.80 23.39
C SER A 599 5.43 1.40 23.96
N SER A 600 4.60 0.93 24.88
CA SER A 600 4.70 -0.42 25.48
C SER A 600 4.64 -1.53 24.42
N LYS A 601 3.88 -1.31 23.34
CA LYS A 601 3.73 -2.23 22.22
C LYS A 601 3.54 -1.48 20.90
N ARG A 602 3.97 -2.10 19.80
CA ARG A 602 3.62 -1.67 18.45
C ARG A 602 2.75 -2.72 17.77
N VAL A 603 1.67 -2.26 17.16
CA VAL A 603 0.86 -3.02 16.21
C VAL A 603 0.95 -2.29 14.89
N VAL A 604 1.48 -2.93 13.86
CA VAL A 604 1.99 -2.23 12.67
C VAL A 604 1.40 -2.85 11.41
N ALA A 605 0.82 -2.03 10.53
CA ALA A 605 0.41 -2.49 9.21
C ALA A 605 1.64 -2.90 8.38
N MET A 606 1.56 -3.99 7.63
CA MET A 606 2.72 -4.56 6.92
C MET A 606 3.46 -3.56 6.03
N GLU A 607 2.72 -2.70 5.33
CA GLU A 607 3.26 -1.61 4.49
C GLU A 607 3.40 -0.30 5.27
N SER A 608 4.11 -0.35 6.40
CA SER A 608 4.50 0.84 7.17
C SER A 608 5.98 1.16 6.99
N TYR A 609 6.29 2.45 6.96
CA TYR A 609 7.62 2.99 6.72
C TYR A 609 8.12 3.71 7.96
N ILE A 610 9.10 3.12 8.63
CA ILE A 610 9.53 3.55 9.96
C ILE A 610 11.01 3.88 9.94
N GLY A 611 11.37 5.07 10.44
CA GLY A 611 12.77 5.44 10.62
C GLY A 611 12.99 6.87 11.12
N LEU A 612 14.22 7.13 11.54
CA LEU A 612 14.72 8.43 11.96
C LEU A 612 15.25 9.16 10.72
N VAL A 613 14.74 10.36 10.44
CA VAL A 613 14.95 11.08 9.17
C VAL A 613 15.54 12.48 9.35
N GLU A 614 15.80 12.88 10.59
CA GLU A 614 16.20 14.22 11.03
C GLU A 614 17.49 14.70 10.35
N VAL A 615 18.41 13.79 10.03
CA VAL A 615 19.64 14.11 9.28
C VAL A 615 19.32 14.77 7.93
N GLY A 616 18.20 14.37 7.31
CA GLY A 616 17.71 14.95 6.06
C GLY A 616 17.36 16.43 6.17
N VAL A 617 16.98 16.91 7.36
CA VAL A 617 16.73 18.32 7.64
C VAL A 617 17.87 19.00 8.39
N GLY A 618 19.00 18.33 8.54
CA GLY A 618 20.18 18.87 9.20
C GLY A 618 20.14 18.78 10.73
N LEU A 619 19.29 17.92 11.29
CA LEU A 619 19.11 17.73 12.72
C LEU A 619 19.52 16.31 13.15
N VAL A 620 19.62 16.09 14.46
CA VAL A 620 19.59 14.74 15.06
C VAL A 620 18.15 14.41 15.47
N PRO A 621 17.79 13.13 15.64
CA PRO A 621 16.59 12.77 16.41
C PRO A 621 16.62 13.48 17.77
N GLY A 622 15.47 13.99 18.21
CA GLY A 622 15.36 14.87 19.37
C GLY A 622 14.47 14.34 20.49
N ALA A 623 13.50 13.46 20.20
CA ALA A 623 12.53 12.96 21.16
C ALA A 623 12.96 11.68 21.91
N GLY A 624 14.20 11.22 21.73
CA GLY A 624 14.78 10.05 22.38
C GLY A 624 15.16 8.91 21.44
N GLY A 625 15.19 9.13 20.13
CA GLY A 625 15.49 8.11 19.12
C GLY A 625 16.92 7.58 19.22
N LEU A 626 17.89 8.44 19.51
CA LEU A 626 19.29 8.02 19.72
C LEU A 626 19.46 7.33 21.06
N THR A 627 18.73 7.80 22.08
CA THR A 627 18.61 7.14 23.38
C THR A 627 18.07 5.71 23.24
N TYR A 628 17.02 5.52 22.42
CA TYR A 628 16.47 4.21 22.12
C TYR A 628 17.52 3.29 21.48
N ILE A 629 18.27 3.78 20.49
CA ILE A 629 19.33 3.01 19.83
C ILE A 629 20.38 2.53 20.85
N ALA A 630 20.89 3.43 21.70
CA ALA A 630 21.89 3.08 22.70
C ALA A 630 21.36 2.06 23.73
N ARG A 631 20.13 2.26 24.22
CA ARG A 631 19.48 1.32 25.15
C ARG A 631 19.28 -0.05 24.50
N ARG A 632 18.79 -0.11 23.27
CA ARG A 632 18.60 -1.38 22.54
C ARG A 632 19.91 -2.10 22.30
N ALA A 633 20.98 -1.37 21.99
CA ALA A 633 22.31 -1.95 21.85
C ALA A 633 22.77 -2.62 23.15
N ALA A 634 22.57 -1.95 24.29
CA ALA A 634 22.88 -2.50 25.61
C ALA A 634 22.03 -3.73 25.96
N GLU A 635 20.72 -3.69 25.71
CA GLU A 635 19.80 -4.82 25.92
C GLU A 635 20.19 -6.03 25.06
N ASN A 636 20.53 -5.81 23.78
CA ASN A 636 20.98 -6.88 22.88
C ASN A 636 22.32 -7.48 23.33
N ALA A 637 23.29 -6.64 23.71
CA ALA A 637 24.57 -7.08 24.26
C ALA A 637 24.39 -7.87 25.57
N GLN A 638 23.41 -7.50 26.40
CA GLN A 638 23.10 -8.23 27.63
C GLN A 638 22.66 -9.67 27.32
N THR A 639 21.83 -9.87 26.29
CA THR A 639 21.34 -11.19 25.85
C THR A 639 22.33 -11.98 24.98
N SER A 640 23.38 -11.34 24.47
CA SER A 640 24.40 -11.97 23.63
C SER A 640 25.58 -12.50 24.45
N THR A 641 26.35 -13.45 23.89
CA THR A 641 27.67 -13.84 24.44
C THR A 641 28.74 -12.78 24.17
N ASP A 642 28.57 -11.99 23.11
CA ASP A 642 29.44 -10.85 22.80
C ASP A 642 29.02 -9.64 23.63
N LYS A 643 29.98 -9.04 24.36
CA LYS A 643 29.76 -7.88 25.24
C LYS A 643 30.32 -6.58 24.68
N ASP A 644 30.84 -6.59 23.45
CA ASP A 644 31.31 -5.39 22.78
C ASP A 644 30.13 -4.53 22.30
N LEU A 645 29.77 -3.53 23.10
CA LEU A 645 28.67 -2.59 22.83
C LEU A 645 28.81 -1.87 21.48
N LEU A 646 30.03 -1.67 20.99
CA LEU A 646 30.26 -0.99 19.71
C LEU A 646 29.59 -1.76 18.55
N LYS A 647 29.64 -3.10 18.57
CA LYS A 647 29.02 -3.94 17.53
C LYS A 647 27.52 -3.76 17.47
N PHE A 648 26.86 -3.68 18.64
CA PHE A 648 25.41 -3.57 18.73
C PHE A 648 24.90 -2.15 18.44
N VAL A 649 25.68 -1.11 18.74
CA VAL A 649 25.27 0.28 18.47
C VAL A 649 25.50 0.69 17.01
N THR A 650 26.47 0.07 16.33
CA THR A 650 26.89 0.48 14.97
C THR A 650 25.76 0.40 13.95
N GLU A 651 24.89 -0.61 14.01
CA GLU A 651 23.76 -0.73 13.07
C GLU A 651 22.73 0.38 13.26
N GLY A 652 22.33 0.64 14.51
CA GLY A 652 21.40 1.71 14.85
C GLY A 652 21.98 3.10 14.56
N PHE A 653 23.26 3.32 14.90
CA PHE A 653 24.02 4.52 14.52
C PHE A 653 23.96 4.74 13.01
N THR A 654 24.30 3.72 12.23
CA THR A 654 24.34 3.79 10.77
C THR A 654 22.96 4.08 10.19
N ALA A 655 21.92 3.44 10.73
CA ALA A 655 20.54 3.69 10.31
C ALA A 655 20.13 5.15 10.55
N ALA A 656 20.40 5.70 11.73
CA ALA A 656 20.10 7.09 12.05
C ALA A 656 20.94 8.08 11.22
N ALA A 657 22.26 7.89 11.16
CA ALA A 657 23.18 8.77 10.44
C ALA A 657 22.92 8.80 8.92
N MET A 658 22.43 7.69 8.34
CA MET A 658 22.08 7.61 6.92
C MET A 658 20.61 7.93 6.63
N ALA A 659 19.82 8.28 7.65
CA ALA A 659 18.37 8.46 7.57
C ALA A 659 17.65 7.26 6.91
N LYS A 660 18.03 6.03 7.29
CA LYS A 660 17.51 4.80 6.72
C LYS A 660 16.10 4.53 7.24
N VAL A 661 15.14 4.52 6.32
CA VAL A 661 13.74 4.19 6.58
C VAL A 661 13.48 2.75 6.15
N GLY A 662 12.91 1.94 7.04
CA GLY A 662 12.43 0.61 6.66
C GLY A 662 11.26 0.74 5.69
N THR A 663 11.27 0.01 4.59
CA THR A 663 10.25 0.08 3.53
C THR A 663 9.09 -0.91 3.72
N SER A 664 9.04 -1.53 4.90
CA SER A 664 7.98 -2.41 5.39
C SER A 664 8.15 -2.61 6.88
N ALA A 665 7.10 -3.05 7.57
CA ALA A 665 7.20 -3.43 8.98
C ALA A 665 8.23 -4.56 9.20
N ILE A 666 8.37 -5.48 8.24
CA ILE A 666 9.33 -6.59 8.31
C ILE A 666 10.78 -6.06 8.24
N GLU A 667 11.05 -5.12 7.33
CA GLU A 667 12.36 -4.47 7.23
C GLU A 667 12.64 -3.59 8.45
N SER A 668 11.64 -2.85 8.94
CA SER A 668 11.77 -2.02 10.15
C SER A 668 12.09 -2.84 11.40
N ARG A 669 11.66 -4.11 11.48
CA ARG A 669 12.11 -5.05 12.52
C ARG A 669 13.61 -5.33 12.39
N LYS A 670 14.11 -5.59 11.18
CA LYS A 670 15.54 -5.80 10.93
C LYS A 670 16.38 -4.56 11.25
N LEU A 671 15.83 -3.36 11.06
CA LEU A 671 16.48 -2.10 11.44
C LEU A 671 16.43 -1.80 12.95
N GLY A 672 15.72 -2.61 13.74
CA GLY A 672 15.62 -2.47 15.19
C GLY A 672 14.54 -1.51 15.68
N PHE A 673 13.69 -0.97 14.80
CA PHE A 673 12.56 -0.10 15.19
C PHE A 673 11.36 -0.91 15.71
N LEU A 674 11.23 -2.17 15.28
CA LEU A 674 10.25 -3.12 15.84
C LEU A 674 10.97 -4.25 16.58
N LEU A 675 10.33 -4.77 17.61
CA LEU A 675 10.74 -5.97 18.33
C LEU A 675 10.12 -7.22 17.67
N ASP A 676 10.67 -8.40 17.99
CA ASP A 676 10.08 -9.68 17.57
C ASP A 676 8.68 -9.89 18.15
N SER A 677 8.43 -9.33 19.34
CA SER A 677 7.14 -9.42 20.01
C SER A 677 6.08 -8.49 19.41
N ASP A 678 6.46 -7.49 18.61
CA ASP A 678 5.51 -6.56 17.99
C ASP A 678 4.72 -7.25 16.86
N ILE A 679 3.46 -6.84 16.72
CA ILE A 679 2.51 -7.50 15.84
C ILE A 679 2.52 -6.80 14.48
N ILE A 680 2.70 -7.57 13.42
CA ILE A 680 2.50 -7.08 12.04
C ILE A 680 1.13 -7.54 11.56
N VAL A 681 0.31 -6.60 11.13
CA VAL A 681 -1.04 -6.84 10.60
C VAL A 681 -0.98 -6.71 9.08
N PRO A 682 -1.26 -7.78 8.32
CA PRO A 682 -1.29 -7.71 6.86
C PRO A 682 -2.37 -6.76 6.33
N ASN A 683 -3.57 -6.83 6.90
CA ASN A 683 -4.69 -5.96 6.52
C ASN A 683 -4.69 -4.65 7.32
N LYS A 684 -4.43 -3.53 6.65
CA LYS A 684 -4.40 -2.20 7.27
C LYS A 684 -5.73 -1.80 7.95
N ASP A 685 -6.87 -2.30 7.48
CA ASP A 685 -8.18 -1.95 8.00
C ASP A 685 -8.52 -2.73 9.29
N GLU A 686 -7.73 -3.75 9.64
CA GLU A 686 -7.83 -4.49 10.91
C GLU A 686 -6.93 -3.93 12.02
N LEU A 687 -6.15 -2.90 11.72
CA LEU A 687 -5.09 -2.41 12.60
C LEU A 687 -5.60 -1.97 13.97
N LEU A 688 -6.65 -1.12 14.00
CA LEU A 688 -7.24 -0.62 15.25
C LEU A 688 -7.82 -1.77 16.08
N TYR A 689 -8.53 -2.70 15.44
CA TYR A 689 -9.07 -3.88 16.13
C TYR A 689 -7.96 -4.65 16.84
N VAL A 690 -6.87 -4.96 16.14
CA VAL A 690 -5.74 -5.70 16.73
C VAL A 690 -5.08 -4.89 17.85
N ALA A 691 -4.93 -3.58 17.70
CA ALA A 691 -4.36 -2.71 18.72
C ALA A 691 -5.20 -2.68 20.01
N LEU A 692 -6.53 -2.51 19.89
CA LEU A 692 -7.45 -2.55 21.03
C LEU A 692 -7.40 -3.91 21.75
N GLN A 693 -7.45 -5.02 21.00
CA GLN A 693 -7.34 -6.35 21.59
C GLN A 693 -5.97 -6.58 22.25
N THR A 694 -4.91 -5.99 21.71
CA THR A 694 -3.56 -6.08 22.28
C THR A 694 -3.46 -5.34 23.60
N ALA A 695 -4.01 -4.12 23.69
CA ALA A 695 -4.04 -3.35 24.94
C ALA A 695 -4.79 -4.14 26.04
N LYS A 696 -5.99 -4.63 25.74
CA LYS A 696 -6.80 -5.45 26.66
C LYS A 696 -6.07 -6.70 27.12
N ALA A 697 -5.51 -7.46 26.18
CA ALA A 697 -4.78 -8.68 26.50
C ALA A 697 -3.54 -8.42 27.37
N MET A 698 -2.84 -7.29 27.17
CA MET A 698 -1.72 -6.90 28.03
C MET A 698 -2.20 -6.58 29.45
N THR A 699 -3.32 -5.87 29.58
CA THR A 699 -3.92 -5.53 30.88
C THR A 699 -4.41 -6.78 31.62
N ASP A 700 -5.14 -7.66 30.94
CA ASP A 700 -5.60 -8.95 31.48
C ASP A 700 -4.43 -9.85 31.92
N ALA A 701 -3.29 -9.76 31.22
CA ALA A 701 -2.05 -10.47 31.59
C ALA A 701 -1.29 -9.81 32.75
N GLY A 702 -1.81 -8.71 33.34
CA GLY A 702 -1.21 -8.02 34.47
C GLY A 702 -0.07 -7.07 34.11
N TYR A 703 -0.22 -6.31 33.01
CA TYR A 703 0.79 -5.37 32.54
C TYR A 703 1.39 -4.50 33.67
N ARG A 704 2.71 -4.33 33.59
CA ARG A 704 3.48 -3.35 34.37
C ARG A 704 4.47 -2.65 33.44
N PRO A 705 4.71 -1.35 33.61
CA PRO A 705 5.76 -0.66 32.88
C PRO A 705 7.12 -1.28 33.18
N PRO A 706 8.08 -1.19 32.25
CA PRO A 706 9.45 -1.58 32.52
C PRO A 706 10.02 -0.78 33.71
N HIS A 707 10.91 -1.40 34.48
CA HIS A 707 11.62 -0.65 35.52
C HIS A 707 12.59 0.35 34.90
N ARG A 708 12.64 1.55 35.49
CA ARG A 708 13.72 2.50 35.27
C ARG A 708 15.04 1.85 35.68
N ARG A 709 15.96 1.68 34.73
CA ARG A 709 17.27 1.07 34.94
C ARG A 709 18.33 1.83 34.18
N GLN A 710 19.52 1.88 34.76
CA GLN A 710 20.69 2.33 34.03
C GLN A 710 21.18 1.22 33.09
N PHE A 711 21.84 1.61 32.00
CA PHE A 711 22.42 0.69 31.03
C PHE A 711 23.81 1.18 30.58
N PRO A 712 24.72 0.26 30.21
CA PRO A 712 26.08 0.61 29.82
C PRO A 712 26.12 1.21 28.41
N VAL A 713 27.04 2.14 28.18
CA VAL A 713 27.31 2.74 26.86
C VAL A 713 28.72 2.44 26.36
N ALA A 714 28.94 2.56 25.05
CA ALA A 714 30.24 2.30 24.42
C ALA A 714 31.33 3.30 24.81
N GLY A 715 30.97 4.50 25.28
CA GLY A 715 31.87 5.52 25.80
C GLY A 715 32.82 6.12 24.76
N ARG A 716 33.84 6.82 25.26
CA ARG A 716 34.84 7.57 24.48
C ARG A 716 35.56 6.72 23.42
N SER A 717 35.88 5.46 23.73
CA SER A 717 36.55 4.57 22.77
C SER A 717 35.65 4.22 21.58
N GLY A 718 34.39 3.84 21.83
CA GLY A 718 33.42 3.59 20.77
C GLY A 718 33.16 4.83 19.90
N LYS A 719 33.05 6.01 20.54
CA LYS A 719 32.92 7.30 19.85
C LYS A 719 34.10 7.53 18.88
N ALA A 720 35.33 7.36 19.36
CA ALA A 720 36.53 7.58 18.56
C ALA A 720 36.60 6.62 17.36
N THR A 721 36.21 5.36 17.53
CA THR A 721 36.16 4.39 16.41
C THR A 721 35.18 4.81 15.33
N ILE A 722 33.95 5.19 15.72
CA ILE A 722 32.93 5.68 14.76
C ILE A 722 33.41 6.96 14.07
N GLN A 723 33.96 7.91 14.83
CA GLN A 723 34.48 9.16 14.28
C GLN A 723 35.62 8.93 13.28
N GLY A 724 36.51 7.96 13.53
CA GLY A 724 37.55 7.58 12.58
C GLY A 724 36.97 7.13 11.23
N GLN A 725 35.87 6.36 11.23
CA GLN A 725 35.17 5.97 10.00
C GLN A 725 34.53 7.18 9.30
N LEU A 726 33.91 8.09 10.06
CA LEU A 726 33.30 9.31 9.52
C LEU A 726 34.34 10.24 8.87
N VAL A 727 35.55 10.35 9.44
CA VAL A 727 36.65 11.11 8.84
C VAL A 727 37.02 10.53 7.47
N ASN A 728 37.16 9.21 7.38
CA ASN A 728 37.44 8.53 6.11
C ASN A 728 36.32 8.76 5.07
N MET A 729 35.05 8.73 5.50
CA MET A 729 33.91 9.00 4.61
C MET A 729 33.91 10.45 4.10
N ARG A 730 34.22 11.41 4.97
CA ARG A 730 34.28 12.84 4.61
C ARG A 730 35.43 13.12 3.65
N ASP A 731 36.64 12.67 4.01
CA ASP A 731 37.85 12.95 3.22
C ASP A 731 37.83 12.16 1.89
N GLY A 732 37.12 11.03 1.85
CA GLY A 732 36.80 10.29 0.63
C GLY A 732 35.66 10.87 -0.22
N GLY A 733 35.01 11.96 0.22
CA GLY A 733 33.94 12.64 -0.51
C GLY A 733 32.57 11.93 -0.50
N PHE A 734 32.36 10.95 0.38
CA PHE A 734 31.09 10.23 0.52
C PHE A 734 30.02 11.01 1.30
N ILE A 735 30.46 11.88 2.22
CA ILE A 735 29.58 12.74 3.04
C ILE A 735 30.10 14.18 3.05
N SER A 736 29.19 15.15 3.17
CA SER A 736 29.57 16.56 3.28
C SER A 736 30.19 16.87 4.65
N GLN A 737 30.82 18.05 4.77
CA GLN A 737 31.29 18.56 6.07
C GLN A 737 30.15 18.67 7.10
N HIS A 738 28.94 19.00 6.64
CA HIS A 738 27.79 19.14 7.53
C HIS A 738 27.22 17.78 7.94
N ASP A 739 27.15 16.82 7.02
CA ASP A 739 26.79 15.43 7.35
C ASP A 739 27.78 14.82 8.33
N PHE A 740 29.09 15.10 8.18
CA PHE A 740 30.11 14.71 9.15
C PHE A 740 29.84 15.29 10.54
N ARG A 741 29.47 16.58 10.64
CA ARG A 741 29.12 17.22 11.92
C ARG A 741 27.91 16.54 12.56
N ILE A 742 26.83 16.36 11.81
CA ILE A 742 25.60 15.72 12.31
C ILE A 742 25.90 14.29 12.76
N ALA A 743 26.55 13.49 11.92
CA ALA A 743 26.91 12.11 12.25
C ALA A 743 27.87 12.02 13.45
N SER A 744 28.76 12.99 13.64
CA SER A 744 29.64 13.05 14.81
C SER A 744 28.85 13.34 16.10
N LEU A 745 27.81 14.16 16.03
CA LEU A 745 26.91 14.41 17.15
C LEU A 745 26.04 13.19 17.45
N ILE A 746 25.53 12.50 16.43
CA ILE A 746 24.83 11.23 16.60
C ILE A 746 25.74 10.22 17.29
N ALA A 747 26.98 10.07 16.81
CA ALA A 747 27.98 9.19 17.42
C ALA A 747 28.20 9.55 18.89
N ASN A 748 28.36 10.84 19.20
CA ASN A 748 28.51 11.31 20.57
C ASN A 748 27.34 10.88 21.46
N VAL A 749 26.09 11.04 21.01
CA VAL A 749 24.91 10.68 21.81
C VAL A 749 24.79 9.17 21.98
N VAL A 750 24.83 8.38 20.91
CA VAL A 750 24.59 6.92 20.99
C VAL A 750 25.69 6.17 21.75
N THR A 751 26.87 6.76 21.90
CA THR A 751 27.96 6.20 22.73
C THR A 751 28.00 6.78 24.15
N GLY A 752 27.06 7.67 24.50
CA GLY A 752 26.96 8.28 25.83
C GLY A 752 27.97 9.38 26.14
N GLY A 753 28.45 10.08 25.13
CA GLY A 753 29.22 11.31 25.28
C GLY A 753 30.69 11.09 25.60
N ASP A 754 31.17 11.75 26.65
CA ASP A 754 32.58 11.75 27.05
C ASP A 754 32.86 10.89 28.30
N VAL A 755 32.14 9.79 28.43
CA VAL A 755 32.29 8.84 29.54
C VAL A 755 33.19 7.66 29.17
N ASP A 756 33.68 6.93 30.17
CA ASP A 756 34.42 5.68 29.92
C ASP A 756 33.49 4.58 29.38
N ALA A 757 34.05 3.62 28.64
CA ALA A 757 33.29 2.48 28.15
C ALA A 757 32.65 1.70 29.32
N ASN A 758 31.43 1.22 29.11
CA ASN A 758 30.58 0.56 30.11
C ASN A 758 30.09 1.44 31.27
N THR A 759 30.26 2.76 31.18
CA THR A 759 29.61 3.67 32.14
C THR A 759 28.10 3.46 32.08
N LEU A 760 27.48 3.31 33.24
CA LEU A 760 26.03 3.17 33.38
C LEU A 760 25.36 4.54 33.31
N VAL A 761 24.43 4.72 32.38
CA VAL A 761 23.69 5.97 32.17
C VAL A 761 22.18 5.72 32.20
N THR A 762 21.41 6.78 32.37
CA THR A 762 19.93 6.74 32.28
C THR A 762 19.45 7.16 30.89
N GLU A 763 18.16 6.93 30.60
CA GLU A 763 17.53 7.45 29.38
C GLU A 763 17.54 8.99 29.38
N GLU A 764 17.25 9.62 30.52
CA GLU A 764 17.28 11.08 30.67
C GLU A 764 18.67 11.67 30.38
N TYR A 765 19.75 10.97 30.78
CA TYR A 765 21.11 11.41 30.50
C TYR A 765 21.38 11.47 28.99
N LEU A 766 21.01 10.42 28.24
CA LEU A 766 21.19 10.40 26.79
C LEU A 766 20.25 11.38 26.08
N MET A 767 19.00 11.49 26.53
CA MET A 767 18.05 12.49 26.02
C MET A 767 18.56 13.92 26.22
N ALA A 768 19.25 14.22 27.32
CA ALA A 768 19.87 15.52 27.52
C ALA A 768 21.01 15.79 26.50
N LEU A 769 21.85 14.79 26.22
CA LEU A 769 22.87 14.90 25.16
C LEU A 769 22.25 15.06 23.77
N GLU A 770 21.18 14.32 23.51
CA GLU A 770 20.40 14.37 22.27
C GLU A 770 19.83 15.78 22.05
N ARG A 771 19.18 16.35 23.07
CA ARG A 771 18.61 17.69 23.05
C ARG A 771 19.68 18.78 22.89
N GLN A 772 20.82 18.62 23.55
CA GLN A 772 21.97 19.51 23.39
C GLN A 772 22.46 19.52 21.93
N ALA A 773 22.62 18.34 21.32
CA ALA A 773 23.03 18.22 19.93
C ALA A 773 21.99 18.81 18.95
N PHE A 774 20.70 18.61 19.24
CA PHE A 774 19.60 19.20 18.47
C PHE A 774 19.66 20.74 18.50
N CYS A 775 19.76 21.31 19.70
CA CYS A 775 19.87 22.75 19.93
C CYS A 775 21.14 23.35 19.32
N GLU A 776 22.25 22.60 19.29
CA GLU A 776 23.47 23.03 18.59
C GLU A 776 23.23 23.13 17.07
N LEU A 777 22.58 22.13 16.48
CA LEU A 777 22.39 22.04 15.03
C LEU A 777 21.38 23.06 14.50
N VAL A 778 20.26 23.29 15.19
CA VAL A 778 19.21 24.23 14.74
C VAL A 778 19.74 25.67 14.58
N GLN A 779 20.78 26.02 15.35
CA GLN A 779 21.45 27.32 15.26
C GLN A 779 22.38 27.44 14.04
N THR A 780 22.69 26.35 13.34
CA THR A 780 23.61 26.40 12.20
C THR A 780 22.90 26.86 10.92
N PRO A 781 23.52 27.74 10.11
CA PRO A 781 22.92 28.21 8.85
C PRO A 781 22.57 27.06 7.89
N LYS A 782 23.43 26.04 7.82
CA LYS A 782 23.21 24.89 6.94
C LYS A 782 21.98 24.07 7.33
N THR A 783 21.72 23.87 8.61
CA THR A 783 20.50 23.21 9.10
C THR A 783 19.25 24.04 8.76
N GLN A 784 19.30 25.36 8.98
CA GLN A 784 18.19 26.25 8.63
C GLN A 784 17.88 26.23 7.13
N GLU A 785 18.90 26.21 6.27
CA GLU A 785 18.75 26.02 4.82
C GLU A 785 18.11 24.68 4.48
N ARG A 786 18.46 23.59 5.18
CA ARG A 786 17.85 22.26 4.96
C ARG A 786 16.37 22.24 5.37
N ILE A 787 16.03 22.82 6.52
CA ILE A 787 14.64 22.96 7.00
C ILE A 787 13.82 23.76 5.99
N LEU A 788 14.29 24.97 5.62
CA LEU A 788 13.62 25.81 4.63
C LEU A 788 13.51 25.13 3.27
N GLY A 789 14.55 24.41 2.84
CA GLY A 789 14.55 23.62 1.60
C GLY A 789 13.46 22.56 1.60
N LEU A 790 13.31 21.80 2.70
CA LEU A 790 12.24 20.81 2.84
C LEU A 790 10.86 21.48 2.85
N LEU A 791 10.66 22.56 3.61
CA LEU A 791 9.38 23.26 3.70
C LEU A 791 8.94 23.87 2.36
N ASN A 792 9.90 24.38 1.56
CA ASN A 792 9.62 25.01 0.28
C ASN A 792 9.44 23.99 -0.86
N THR A 793 10.22 22.90 -0.86
CA THR A 793 10.29 21.98 -2.02
C THR A 793 9.67 20.61 -1.75
N GLY A 794 9.39 20.29 -0.48
CA GLY A 794 9.02 18.95 -0.02
C GLY A 794 10.15 17.93 -0.12
N LYS A 795 11.40 18.36 -0.40
CA LYS A 795 12.57 17.48 -0.53
C LYS A 795 13.72 17.94 0.37
N PRO A 796 14.43 17.01 1.02
CA PRO A 796 15.67 17.31 1.74
C PRO A 796 16.70 18.00 0.85
N LEU A 797 17.30 19.09 1.34
CA LEU A 797 18.47 19.72 0.73
C LEU A 797 19.74 19.02 1.26
N ARG A 798 20.71 18.74 0.38
CA ARG A 798 22.05 18.27 0.78
C ARG A 798 23.09 19.33 0.42
N ASN A 799 23.44 20.16 1.40
CA ASN A 799 24.42 21.25 1.38
C ASN A 799 25.63 20.97 2.29
#